data_AF-A0A0E0N648-F1
#
_entry.id   AF-A0A0E0N648-F1
#
_cell.length_a   1.000
_cell.length_b   1.000
_cell.length_c   1.000
_cell.angle_alpha   90.00
_cell.angle_beta   90.00
_cell.angle_gamma   90.00
#
_symmetry.space_group_name_H-M   'P 1'
#
loop_
_entity.id
_entity.type
_entity.pdbx_description
1 polymer ?
#
loop_
_entity_poly.entity_id
_entity_poly.type
_entity_poly.pdbx_seq_one_letter_code
_entity_poly.pdbx_strand_id
1 'polypeptide(L)'
;MAATSGKLRPPFRLLLLLLAAAVARSVDGVELTLLTGAREKGTVCLDGSPPGYHLQRGFGSGEHSWFIHLQGGAWCNTIEDCSKRKMSAYGSSKFMRAVEFNGILSNDQQLNSDFYNWNRVFIRYCDGASFSGDGEAQDQDGSTLHFRGLRIWEAVINELMGKGLATAKQAILSGCSAGGLAALLHCNDFYARFSKEVSAKCLPDAGFFLDIEDLSGERHMWSVFNGTVHLQNVTQVLSKDCLAKKDPTECFFPAELVKSITAPTLILNSAYDSWQIRDTLAPVGSYPGQSWLNCTNDIGNCNSTQMEVLNGFRKKFVDGVKVVKDKKDWGLFIDSCFMHCQTKYSISWSSQFSPVLGNMTIAKAVGDWYFERSKTVKEIDCDKLRSPVLPRRRLAEPFLLLLLLLLLAAVARPTAAADVVELTLLAGAQEKGAVCLDGSPPGYHLQRGFGSGEHSWLVFLEGGAWCNSIESCSRRKMGVYGSSKFMKAAEFNGILSNDQQLNSDFYNWNKVAIRYCDGASFSGDAEAQDKDGSTLHFRGLRIWEAVVDELMGKGLATAKQAILSGCSAGGLAALLHCNDFHARFPKEVSAKCLPDAGFFLDVEDLSGERHMWSVFNGTVHLQNVREVLSKDCLTKKDPTECFFPAELVKSITAPTLILNSAYDSWQMDPFLDSHGPVAKLTFGIAVPHKSKNKFVDDVEIVKDKKDWGLFIDSCFTHCQTPFNISWSSQASPVLGSKTVAEAVGDWYFERSYEVKEIDCEYPCNPTCSSQLPT
;
A
#
# COMPACT_ATOMS: atom_id res chain seq x y z
N MET A 1 56.52 -41.58 -22.35
CA MET A 1 56.15 -41.13 -23.71
C MET A 1 55.57 -39.72 -23.60
N ALA A 2 55.51 -38.95 -24.69
CA ALA A 2 54.85 -37.64 -24.73
C ALA A 2 53.30 -37.80 -24.80
N ALA A 3 52.44 -36.77 -24.73
CA ALA A 3 52.72 -35.35 -24.95
C ALA A 3 51.72 -34.35 -24.31
N THR A 4 52.23 -33.14 -24.04
CA THR A 4 51.58 -31.81 -24.17
C THR A 4 50.41 -31.38 -23.26
N SER A 5 50.38 -30.06 -23.03
CA SER A 5 49.44 -29.32 -22.17
C SER A 5 48.48 -28.43 -22.96
N GLY A 6 47.26 -28.23 -22.46
CA GLY A 6 46.38 -27.12 -22.86
C GLY A 6 46.18 -26.11 -21.73
N LYS A 7 46.73 -24.89 -21.85
CA LYS A 7 46.43 -23.77 -20.95
C LYS A 7 45.34 -22.88 -21.58
N LEU A 8 44.23 -22.65 -20.87
CA LEU A 8 43.34 -21.53 -21.20
C LEU A 8 43.89 -20.20 -20.66
N ARG A 9 43.52 -19.10 -21.31
CA ARG A 9 44.07 -17.74 -21.09
C ARG A 9 43.31 -16.95 -20.01
N PRO A 10 43.82 -15.79 -19.54
CA PRO A 10 43.39 -15.20 -18.26
C PRO A 10 42.43 -13.98 -18.29
N PRO A 11 41.46 -13.79 -19.21
CA PRO A 11 40.45 -12.73 -19.03
C PRO A 11 39.29 -13.15 -18.09
N PHE A 12 38.93 -14.44 -18.07
CA PHE A 12 37.70 -14.92 -17.43
C PHE A 12 37.65 -14.78 -15.90
N ARG A 13 38.79 -14.74 -15.19
CA ARG A 13 38.80 -14.61 -13.72
C ARG A 13 38.54 -13.18 -13.23
N LEU A 14 38.73 -12.16 -14.06
CA LEU A 14 38.47 -10.78 -13.66
C LEU A 14 36.99 -10.40 -13.80
N LEU A 15 36.27 -11.04 -14.74
CA LEU A 15 34.86 -10.76 -15.01
C LEU A 15 33.94 -11.23 -13.87
N LEU A 16 34.18 -12.42 -13.31
CA LEU A 16 33.41 -12.92 -12.16
C LEU A 16 33.59 -12.06 -10.89
N LEU A 17 34.76 -11.44 -10.70
CA LEU A 17 35.03 -10.56 -9.57
C LEU A 17 34.39 -9.16 -9.70
N LEU A 18 33.92 -8.79 -10.89
CA LEU A 18 33.17 -7.54 -11.12
C LEU A 18 31.65 -7.77 -11.11
N LEU A 19 31.18 -8.94 -11.54
CA LEU A 19 29.76 -9.31 -11.48
C LEU A 19 29.27 -9.57 -10.04
N ALA A 20 30.12 -10.10 -9.17
CA ALA A 20 29.80 -10.34 -7.75
C ALA A 20 29.58 -9.06 -6.90
N ALA A 21 29.72 -7.87 -7.47
CA ALA A 21 29.56 -6.58 -6.79
C ALA A 21 28.29 -5.80 -7.20
N ALA A 22 27.45 -6.36 -8.08
CA ALA A 22 26.43 -5.60 -8.81
C ALA A 22 24.97 -6.02 -8.56
N VAL A 23 24.71 -7.08 -7.78
CA VAL A 23 23.37 -7.69 -7.66
C VAL A 23 22.99 -7.99 -6.21
N ALA A 24 23.09 -7.00 -5.32
CA ALA A 24 22.52 -7.03 -3.97
C ALA A 24 21.93 -5.65 -3.65
N ARG A 25 20.62 -5.55 -3.82
CA ARG A 25 19.72 -4.49 -3.35
C ARG A 25 18.32 -4.99 -3.68
N SER A 26 17.61 -5.56 -2.70
CA SER A 26 17.62 -5.23 -1.27
C SER A 26 17.41 -3.72 -1.10
N VAL A 27 16.22 -3.44 -0.67
CA VAL A 27 15.46 -2.24 -0.84
C VAL A 27 14.53 -2.41 0.40
N ASP A 28 14.46 -1.53 1.42
CA ASP A 28 13.69 -1.80 2.68
C ASP A 28 12.76 -0.67 3.18
N GLY A 29 11.68 -1.05 3.88
CA GLY A 29 10.81 -0.14 4.61
C GLY A 29 11.59 0.60 5.69
N VAL A 30 11.19 1.84 6.02
CA VAL A 30 11.89 2.60 7.07
C VAL A 30 11.15 2.42 8.39
N GLU A 31 11.69 1.50 9.18
CA GLU A 31 11.25 1.15 10.53
C GLU A 31 10.87 2.36 11.40
N LEU A 32 9.94 2.12 12.31
CA LEU A 32 9.49 3.06 13.31
C LEU A 32 10.58 3.35 14.34
N THR A 33 10.93 4.62 14.49
CA THR A 33 11.56 5.14 15.71
C THR A 33 10.48 5.68 16.63
N LEU A 34 10.16 4.94 17.70
CA LEU A 34 9.37 5.47 18.81
C LEU A 34 10.22 6.45 19.65
N LEU A 35 9.63 7.60 19.99
CA LEU A 35 10.26 8.62 20.82
C LEU A 35 10.58 8.05 22.21
N THR A 36 11.87 7.94 22.53
CA THR A 36 12.32 7.32 23.78
C THR A 36 12.09 8.25 24.98
N GLY A 37 11.49 7.71 26.04
CA GLY A 37 11.16 8.48 27.25
C GLY A 37 10.05 9.53 27.02
N ALA A 38 9.10 9.26 26.13
CA ALA A 38 8.00 10.17 25.81
C ALA A 38 6.85 10.14 26.83
N ARG A 39 6.50 8.94 27.32
CA ARG A 39 5.38 8.73 28.25
C ARG A 39 5.61 9.48 29.56
N GLU A 40 6.85 9.44 30.05
CA GLU A 40 7.34 10.11 31.26
C GLU A 40 7.29 11.65 31.16
N LYS A 41 7.19 12.19 29.94
CA LYS A 41 7.04 13.63 29.65
C LYS A 41 5.58 14.01 29.33
N GLY A 42 4.67 13.04 29.32
CA GLY A 42 3.29 13.21 28.85
C GLY A 42 3.17 13.45 27.35
N THR A 43 4.19 13.13 26.56
CA THR A 43 4.16 13.17 25.09
C THR A 43 3.69 11.82 24.57
N VAL A 44 2.41 11.72 24.22
CA VAL A 44 1.75 10.45 23.89
C VAL A 44 0.67 10.64 22.81
N CYS A 45 0.36 9.61 22.04
CA CYS A 45 -0.82 9.52 21.19
C CYS A 45 -2.12 9.50 22.02
N LEU A 46 -3.29 9.59 21.35
CA LEU A 46 -4.62 9.61 21.98
C LEU A 46 -4.82 8.56 23.09
N ASP A 47 -4.24 7.37 22.95
CA ASP A 47 -4.38 6.24 23.89
C ASP A 47 -3.27 6.12 24.97
N GLY A 48 -2.34 7.07 25.06
CA GLY A 48 -1.23 7.06 26.02
C GLY A 48 0.04 6.30 25.55
N SER A 49 0.11 5.84 24.30
CA SER A 49 1.34 5.29 23.67
C SER A 49 2.32 6.38 23.21
N PRO A 50 3.63 6.15 23.09
CA PRO A 50 4.59 7.19 22.68
C PRO A 50 4.47 7.46 21.17
N PRO A 51 4.59 8.70 20.67
CA PRO A 51 4.62 8.92 19.22
C PRO A 51 5.90 8.34 18.60
N GLY A 52 5.95 8.30 17.27
CA GLY A 52 7.17 7.98 16.55
C GLY A 52 7.31 8.71 15.22
N TYR A 53 8.32 8.30 14.47
CA TYR A 53 8.63 8.80 13.16
C TYR A 53 9.58 7.84 12.44
N HIS A 54 9.79 8.11 11.15
CA HIS A 54 10.63 7.32 10.27
C HIS A 54 11.77 8.18 9.79
N LEU A 55 12.97 7.63 9.65
CA LEU A 55 14.15 8.37 9.19
C LEU A 55 15.00 7.51 8.26
N GLN A 56 15.00 7.85 6.97
CA GLN A 56 16.01 7.38 6.02
C GLN A 56 17.12 8.42 5.95
N ARG A 57 18.37 8.00 6.09
CA ARG A 57 19.51 8.93 6.07
C ARG A 57 19.83 9.41 4.66
N GLY A 58 20.25 10.67 4.58
CA GLY A 58 20.78 11.26 3.35
C GLY A 58 22.18 10.75 3.03
N PHE A 59 22.62 10.97 1.79
CA PHE A 59 23.91 10.50 1.29
C PHE A 59 24.51 11.46 0.27
N GLY A 60 25.85 11.50 0.18
CA GLY A 60 26.55 12.41 -0.72
C GLY A 60 26.21 13.86 -0.43
N SER A 61 25.80 14.63 -1.44
CA SER A 61 25.43 16.05 -1.26
C SER A 61 24.23 16.28 -0.34
N GLY A 62 23.34 15.31 -0.17
CA GLY A 62 22.13 15.41 0.66
C GLY A 62 22.30 14.95 2.12
N GLU A 63 23.50 14.54 2.55
CA GLU A 63 23.77 14.10 3.94
C GLU A 63 23.46 15.18 4.99
N HIS A 64 23.54 16.45 4.63
CA HIS A 64 23.15 17.60 5.46
C HIS A 64 21.85 18.29 5.01
N SER A 65 21.07 17.67 4.12
CA SER A 65 19.78 18.19 3.66
C SER A 65 18.66 17.34 4.23
N TRP A 66 17.53 17.96 4.61
CA TRP A 66 16.48 17.32 5.40
C TRP A 66 15.07 17.60 4.87
N PHE A 67 14.32 16.53 4.63
CA PHE A 67 12.92 16.56 4.24
C PHE A 67 12.09 16.01 5.41
N ILE A 68 11.22 16.81 6.00
CA ILE A 68 10.32 16.41 7.09
C ILE A 68 8.90 16.38 6.56
N HIS A 69 8.25 15.22 6.54
CA HIS A 69 6.87 15.08 6.09
C HIS A 69 5.92 14.79 7.25
N LEU A 70 4.84 15.57 7.37
CA LEU A 70 3.78 15.33 8.34
C LEU A 70 2.65 14.51 7.71
N GLN A 71 2.32 13.39 8.36
CA GLN A 71 1.16 12.57 8.02
C GLN A 71 -0.16 13.34 8.19
N GLY A 72 -1.15 13.06 7.32
CA GLY A 72 -2.54 13.48 7.50
C GLY A 72 -3.48 12.29 7.70
N GLY A 73 -4.78 12.58 7.87
CA GLY A 73 -5.81 11.56 8.10
C GLY A 73 -7.08 12.11 8.74
N ALA A 74 -7.57 13.27 8.24
CA ALA A 74 -8.66 14.03 8.87
C ALA A 74 -8.43 14.30 10.38
N TRP A 75 -9.49 14.44 11.18
CA TRP A 75 -9.45 14.86 12.59
C TRP A 75 -10.37 13.99 13.45
N CYS A 76 -10.41 14.26 14.76
CA CYS A 76 -11.53 13.88 15.61
C CYS A 76 -11.99 15.08 16.45
N ASN A 77 -13.29 15.32 16.46
CA ASN A 77 -13.90 16.56 16.96
C ASN A 77 -14.95 16.32 18.05
N THR A 78 -15.14 15.06 18.47
CA THR A 78 -15.96 14.66 19.63
C THR A 78 -15.23 13.59 20.44
N ILE A 79 -15.66 13.36 21.69
CA ILE A 79 -15.15 12.27 22.53
C ILE A 79 -15.33 10.91 21.84
N GLU A 80 -16.49 10.66 21.24
CA GLU A 80 -16.81 9.37 20.61
C GLU A 80 -15.92 9.11 19.37
N ASP A 81 -15.68 10.14 18.56
CA ASP A 81 -14.81 10.02 17.39
C ASP A 81 -13.35 9.85 17.79
N CYS A 82 -12.88 10.58 18.81
CA CYS A 82 -11.53 10.41 19.34
C CYS A 82 -11.35 9.06 20.06
N SER A 83 -12.39 8.52 20.70
CA SER A 83 -12.41 7.17 21.30
C SER A 83 -12.19 6.09 20.24
N LYS A 84 -13.03 6.08 19.18
CA LYS A 84 -12.86 5.20 18.02
C LYS A 84 -11.47 5.34 17.41
N ARG A 85 -10.96 6.59 17.32
CA ARG A 85 -9.65 6.90 16.74
C ARG A 85 -8.48 6.42 17.59
N LYS A 86 -8.56 6.42 18.94
CA LYS A 86 -7.55 5.86 19.86
C LYS A 86 -7.35 4.35 19.65
N MET A 87 -8.40 3.65 19.21
CA MET A 87 -8.38 2.23 18.88
C MET A 87 -7.93 1.95 17.43
N SER A 88 -7.37 2.97 16.76
CA SER A 88 -6.92 2.89 15.39
C SER A 88 -5.57 3.54 15.20
N ALA A 89 -5.10 3.39 13.96
CA ALA A 89 -4.01 4.12 13.37
C ALA A 89 -3.78 5.53 13.92
N TYR A 90 -4.77 6.39 13.73
CA TYR A 90 -4.58 7.82 13.91
C TYR A 90 -4.71 8.29 15.37
N GLY A 91 -4.37 7.39 16.32
CA GLY A 91 -4.53 7.55 17.75
C GLY A 91 -3.69 6.64 18.66
N SER A 92 -2.96 5.63 18.16
CA SER A 92 -2.13 4.76 19.02
C SER A 92 -0.93 4.12 18.33
N SER A 93 0.27 4.44 18.84
CA SER A 93 1.54 3.85 18.43
C SER A 93 1.65 2.33 18.58
N LYS A 94 0.76 1.70 19.36
CA LYS A 94 0.70 0.23 19.46
C LYS A 94 0.46 -0.39 18.09
N PHE A 95 -0.19 0.37 17.23
CA PHE A 95 -0.50 -0.04 15.90
C PHE A 95 0.48 0.54 14.84
N MET A 96 1.85 0.70 15.00
CA MET A 96 2.90 1.26 14.01
C MET A 96 4.06 0.33 13.39
N ARG A 97 4.14 0.07 12.05
CA ARG A 97 4.93 -0.95 11.21
C ARG A 97 5.95 -0.21 10.29
N ALA A 98 7.20 -0.51 9.89
CA ALA A 98 8.05 0.34 8.95
C ALA A 98 7.46 1.13 7.70
N VAL A 99 7.59 2.48 7.53
CA VAL A 99 6.94 3.26 6.39
C VAL A 99 7.49 2.96 5.02
N GLU A 100 6.67 3.31 4.05
CA GLU A 100 6.99 3.50 2.66
C GLU A 100 7.32 4.98 2.28
N PHE A 101 8.39 5.23 1.49
CA PHE A 101 8.94 6.55 1.12
C PHE A 101 9.22 6.66 -0.38
N ASN A 102 8.32 7.30 -1.11
CA ASN A 102 8.50 7.60 -2.53
C ASN A 102 7.68 8.84 -2.96
N GLY A 103 7.48 9.11 -4.25
CA GLY A 103 7.12 10.46 -4.70
C GLY A 103 8.23 11.43 -4.31
N ILE A 104 7.89 12.54 -3.66
CA ILE A 104 8.86 13.48 -3.07
C ILE A 104 9.77 12.85 -2.00
N LEU A 105 9.40 11.67 -1.48
CA LEU A 105 10.19 10.91 -0.53
C LEU A 105 11.05 9.80 -1.18
N SER A 106 11.10 9.65 -2.51
CA SER A 106 11.84 8.52 -3.10
C SER A 106 13.34 8.64 -2.81
N ASN A 107 14.02 7.51 -2.65
CA ASN A 107 15.48 7.45 -2.69
C ASN A 107 16.02 7.28 -4.12
N ASP A 108 15.16 7.03 -5.10
CA ASP A 108 15.50 7.06 -6.53
C ASP A 108 15.48 8.48 -7.12
N GLN A 109 16.42 8.71 -8.04
CA GLN A 109 16.62 9.97 -8.73
C GLN A 109 15.72 10.15 -9.97
N GLN A 110 15.15 9.09 -10.55
CA GLN A 110 14.21 9.21 -11.67
C GLN A 110 12.84 9.69 -11.17
N LEU A 111 12.34 9.15 -10.06
CA LEU A 111 11.09 9.59 -9.43
C LEU A 111 11.25 10.87 -8.58
N ASN A 112 12.43 11.16 -8.02
CA ASN A 112 12.64 12.25 -7.06
C ASN A 112 13.93 13.05 -7.27
N SER A 113 14.20 13.47 -8.52
CA SER A 113 15.47 14.06 -9.00
C SER A 113 16.19 15.05 -8.11
N ASP A 114 15.46 15.84 -7.31
CA ASP A 114 16.00 16.94 -6.50
C ASP A 114 16.13 16.63 -5.00
N PHE A 115 15.40 15.63 -4.47
CA PHE A 115 15.36 15.30 -3.03
C PHE A 115 15.77 13.84 -2.72
N TYR A 116 16.13 13.05 -3.74
CA TYR A 116 16.42 11.60 -3.63
C TYR A 116 17.57 11.21 -2.70
N ASN A 117 18.51 12.13 -2.40
CA ASN A 117 19.64 11.85 -1.52
C ASN A 117 19.61 12.56 -0.16
N TRP A 118 18.48 13.18 0.20
CA TRP A 118 18.30 13.89 1.46
C TRP A 118 18.03 12.94 2.64
N ASN A 119 18.25 13.41 3.87
CA ASN A 119 17.62 12.79 5.04
C ASN A 119 16.12 12.97 4.90
N ARG A 120 15.36 11.88 4.88
CA ARG A 120 13.90 11.91 4.75
C ARG A 120 13.26 11.43 6.04
N VAL A 121 12.29 12.19 6.50
CA VAL A 121 11.54 11.93 7.72
C VAL A 121 10.05 11.92 7.41
N PHE A 122 9.32 11.05 8.07
CA PHE A 122 7.85 11.05 8.09
C PHE A 122 7.41 10.97 9.55
N ILE A 123 6.73 12.01 10.03
CA ILE A 123 6.27 12.15 11.43
C ILE A 123 4.79 11.77 11.50
N ARG A 124 4.41 11.16 12.62
CA ARG A 124 3.30 10.23 12.70
C ARG A 124 2.12 10.75 13.48
N TYR A 125 0.98 10.77 12.81
CA TYR A 125 -0.17 11.58 13.19
C TYR A 125 -1.16 10.77 14.04
N CYS A 126 -0.88 10.76 15.34
CA CYS A 126 -1.64 10.01 16.35
C CYS A 126 -2.31 10.90 17.43
N ASP A 127 -2.41 12.21 17.21
CA ASP A 127 -3.09 13.15 18.11
C ASP A 127 -4.51 13.54 17.69
N GLY A 128 -4.84 13.49 16.39
CA GLY A 128 -6.17 13.84 15.88
C GLY A 128 -6.48 15.34 15.71
N ALA A 129 -5.52 16.24 15.96
CA ALA A 129 -5.64 17.69 15.77
C ALA A 129 -4.48 18.28 14.94
N SER A 130 -4.08 17.68 13.82
CA SER A 130 -2.96 18.20 12.97
C SER A 130 -1.68 18.54 13.76
N PHE A 131 -1.27 17.69 14.70
CA PHE A 131 -0.12 17.94 15.58
C PHE A 131 -0.24 19.23 16.42
N SER A 132 -1.45 19.66 16.83
CA SER A 132 -1.63 20.96 17.52
C SER A 132 -2.32 20.93 18.88
N GLY A 133 -2.96 19.82 19.26
CA GLY A 133 -3.64 19.72 20.56
C GLY A 133 -2.68 19.66 21.77
N ASP A 134 -3.11 20.22 22.89
CA ASP A 134 -2.55 19.97 24.23
C ASP A 134 -3.64 20.06 25.32
N GLY A 135 -4.47 19.02 25.40
CA GLY A 135 -5.60 18.88 26.32
C GLY A 135 -5.83 17.43 26.70
N GLU A 136 -6.76 17.16 27.63
CA GLU A 136 -7.17 15.79 27.98
C GLU A 136 -8.67 15.76 28.22
N ALA A 137 -9.30 14.61 27.98
CA ALA A 137 -10.68 14.36 28.35
C ALA A 137 -10.86 12.92 28.88
N GLN A 138 -11.93 12.69 29.63
CA GLN A 138 -12.37 11.33 29.95
C GLN A 138 -13.16 10.75 28.79
N ASP A 139 -12.91 9.48 28.51
CA ASP A 139 -13.63 8.68 27.52
C ASP A 139 -14.80 7.92 28.18
N GLN A 140 -15.70 7.37 27.35
CA GLN A 140 -16.89 6.63 27.76
C GLN A 140 -16.57 5.35 28.56
N ASP A 141 -15.38 4.78 28.37
CA ASP A 141 -14.85 3.63 29.12
C ASP A 141 -14.13 4.02 30.44
N GLY A 142 -14.07 5.32 30.77
CA GLY A 142 -13.39 5.86 31.95
C GLY A 142 -11.88 6.04 31.80
N SER A 143 -11.28 5.73 30.64
CA SER A 143 -9.88 6.05 30.34
C SER A 143 -9.69 7.51 29.94
N THR A 144 -8.43 7.95 29.82
CA THR A 144 -8.07 9.30 29.36
C THR A 144 -7.78 9.30 27.87
N LEU A 145 -8.39 10.25 27.15
CA LEU A 145 -7.97 10.66 25.81
C LEU A 145 -6.90 11.75 25.92
N HIS A 146 -5.73 11.51 25.34
CA HIS A 146 -4.58 12.42 25.43
C HIS A 146 -4.41 13.22 24.13
N PHE A 147 -4.91 14.46 24.10
CA PHE A 147 -4.69 15.37 22.98
C PHE A 147 -3.33 16.04 23.15
N ARG A 148 -2.35 15.67 22.33
CA ARG A 148 -0.92 15.96 22.58
C ARG A 148 -0.11 16.33 21.34
N GLY A 149 -0.79 16.65 20.25
CA GLY A 149 -0.16 16.97 18.96
C GLY A 149 1.00 17.96 19.05
N LEU A 150 0.84 19.03 19.83
CA LEU A 150 1.91 20.02 20.02
C LEU A 150 3.15 19.38 20.69
N ARG A 151 2.98 18.63 21.78
CA ARG A 151 4.09 17.95 22.46
C ARG A 151 4.74 16.87 21.59
N ILE A 152 3.96 16.23 20.73
CA ILE A 152 4.44 15.24 19.75
C ILE A 152 5.34 15.94 18.72
N TRP A 153 4.86 17.04 18.12
CA TRP A 153 5.64 17.88 17.21
C TRP A 153 6.94 18.36 17.86
N GLU A 154 6.85 19.01 19.02
CA GLU A 154 8.02 19.56 19.73
C GLU A 154 9.07 18.48 20.01
N ALA A 155 8.66 17.36 20.60
CA ALA A 155 9.60 16.34 21.05
C ALA A 155 10.21 15.53 19.89
N VAL A 156 9.45 15.23 18.84
CA VAL A 156 9.98 14.56 17.64
C VAL A 156 10.96 15.47 16.90
N ILE A 157 10.62 16.75 16.68
CA ILE A 157 11.56 17.70 16.05
C ILE A 157 12.81 17.88 16.93
N ASN A 158 12.67 17.94 18.26
CA ASN A 158 13.82 18.03 19.16
C ASN A 158 14.71 16.77 19.12
N GLU A 159 14.15 15.57 18.98
CA GLU A 159 14.92 14.35 18.76
C GLU A 159 15.65 14.39 17.40
N LEU A 160 14.98 14.84 16.33
CA LEU A 160 15.57 14.98 15.00
C LEU A 160 16.70 16.03 14.97
N MET A 161 16.55 17.14 15.70
CA MET A 161 17.61 18.14 15.94
C MET A 161 18.85 17.48 16.56
N GLY A 162 18.66 16.67 17.61
CA GLY A 162 19.73 15.86 18.21
C GLY A 162 20.34 14.80 17.28
N LYS A 163 19.58 14.32 16.28
CA LYS A 163 20.04 13.37 15.24
C LYS A 163 20.62 14.04 13.99
N GLY A 164 20.89 15.35 14.03
CA GLY A 164 21.62 16.08 12.99
C GLY A 164 20.80 17.06 12.15
N LEU A 165 19.49 17.22 12.41
CA LEU A 165 18.72 18.30 11.79
C LEU A 165 19.24 19.68 12.24
N ALA A 166 19.80 19.78 13.45
CA ALA A 166 20.43 21.01 13.97
C ALA A 166 21.68 21.45 13.18
N THR A 167 22.26 20.60 12.33
CA THR A 167 23.39 20.90 11.44
C THR A 167 23.01 20.82 9.96
N ALA A 168 21.71 20.92 9.65
CA ALA A 168 21.20 20.97 8.29
C ALA A 168 21.67 22.23 7.53
N LYS A 169 21.96 22.06 6.24
CA LYS A 169 22.22 23.15 5.28
C LYS A 169 20.96 23.49 4.47
N GLN A 170 20.07 22.53 4.32
CA GLN A 170 18.77 22.67 3.65
C GLN A 170 17.72 21.88 4.44
N ALA A 171 16.51 22.45 4.56
CA ALA A 171 15.42 21.86 5.32
C ALA A 171 14.07 22.17 4.64
N ILE A 172 13.18 21.19 4.54
CA ILE A 172 11.81 21.41 4.08
C ILE A 172 10.81 20.71 4.99
N LEU A 173 9.81 21.47 5.48
CA LEU A 173 8.65 20.93 6.17
C LEU A 173 7.49 20.77 5.19
N SER A 174 7.10 19.53 4.95
CA SER A 174 5.96 19.17 4.11
C SER A 174 4.95 18.38 4.92
N GLY A 175 3.78 18.14 4.34
CA GLY A 175 2.79 17.23 4.87
C GLY A 175 1.59 17.16 3.94
N CYS A 176 0.84 16.07 3.96
CA CYS A 176 -0.40 15.97 3.19
C CYS A 176 -1.65 16.08 4.07
N SER A 177 -2.73 16.69 3.58
CA SER A 177 -4.07 16.64 4.19
C SER A 177 -4.05 17.30 5.58
N ALA A 178 -4.54 16.64 6.63
CA ALA A 178 -4.36 17.12 8.01
C ALA A 178 -2.87 17.37 8.38
N GLY A 179 -1.92 16.66 7.75
CA GLY A 179 -0.49 16.93 7.85
C GLY A 179 -0.02 18.11 7.02
N GLY A 180 -0.71 18.44 5.93
CA GLY A 180 -0.51 19.67 5.15
C GLY A 180 -0.98 20.89 5.93
N LEU A 181 -2.11 20.77 6.65
CA LEU A 181 -2.52 21.76 7.65
C LEU A 181 -1.49 21.87 8.77
N ALA A 182 -0.97 20.75 9.30
CA ALA A 182 0.10 20.75 10.30
C ALA A 182 1.38 21.44 9.79
N ALA A 183 1.73 21.23 8.51
CA ALA A 183 2.88 21.86 7.87
C ALA A 183 2.69 23.37 7.70
N LEU A 184 1.44 23.87 7.62
CA LEU A 184 1.13 25.30 7.73
C LEU A 184 1.26 25.80 9.18
N LEU A 185 0.58 25.13 10.13
CA LEU A 185 0.55 25.51 11.55
C LEU A 185 1.97 25.66 12.14
N HIS A 186 2.84 24.69 11.85
CA HIS A 186 4.20 24.62 12.40
C HIS A 186 5.28 25.28 11.53
N CYS A 187 4.94 25.83 10.36
CA CYS A 187 5.92 26.37 9.40
C CYS A 187 6.83 27.44 10.03
N ASN A 188 6.25 28.36 10.82
CA ASN A 188 7.01 29.43 11.47
C ASN A 188 7.94 28.89 12.59
N ASP A 189 7.51 27.92 13.39
CA ASP A 189 8.34 27.30 14.43
C ASP A 189 9.49 26.51 13.81
N PHE A 190 9.19 25.66 12.82
CA PHE A 190 10.21 24.91 12.08
C PHE A 190 11.27 25.82 11.48
N TYR A 191 10.85 26.87 10.78
CA TYR A 191 11.76 27.86 10.20
C TYR A 191 12.60 28.58 11.27
N ALA A 192 12.03 28.87 12.44
CA ALA A 192 12.74 29.49 13.57
C ALA A 192 13.76 28.58 14.27
N ARG A 193 13.78 27.26 13.99
CA ARG A 193 14.82 26.34 14.52
C ARG A 193 16.21 26.54 13.88
N PHE A 194 16.30 27.28 12.76
CA PHE A 194 17.51 27.38 11.94
C PHE A 194 18.11 28.79 11.88
N SER A 195 19.38 28.90 11.50
CA SER A 195 19.99 30.19 11.14
C SER A 195 19.50 30.64 9.75
N LYS A 196 19.64 31.94 9.45
CA LYS A 196 19.28 32.53 8.14
C LYS A 196 20.15 32.05 6.97
N GLU A 197 21.18 31.26 7.24
CA GLU A 197 22.07 30.67 6.23
C GLU A 197 21.57 29.29 5.76
N VAL A 198 20.69 28.66 6.54
CA VAL A 198 20.01 27.41 6.17
C VAL A 198 18.84 27.74 5.25
N SER A 199 18.78 27.11 4.08
CA SER A 199 17.58 27.19 3.24
C SER A 199 16.49 26.33 3.88
N ALA A 200 15.60 26.95 4.66
CA ALA A 200 14.45 26.31 5.31
C ALA A 200 13.15 26.79 4.66
N LYS A 201 12.29 25.87 4.17
CA LYS A 201 11.03 26.21 3.47
C LYS A 201 9.88 25.24 3.82
N CYS A 202 8.64 25.57 3.44
CA CYS A 202 7.45 24.75 3.72
C CYS A 202 6.68 24.33 2.44
N LEU A 203 6.10 23.13 2.45
CA LEU A 203 5.38 22.51 1.33
C LEU A 203 4.12 21.74 1.82
N PRO A 204 3.06 22.45 2.21
CA PRO A 204 1.74 21.85 2.43
C PRO A 204 1.15 21.31 1.11
N ASP A 205 0.75 20.04 1.14
CA ASP A 205 0.09 19.29 0.07
C ASP A 205 -1.35 18.97 0.49
N ALA A 206 -2.34 19.29 -0.35
CA ALA A 206 -3.76 19.07 -0.05
C ALA A 206 -4.21 19.61 1.34
N GLY A 207 -3.51 20.64 1.83
CA GLY A 207 -3.62 21.16 3.20
C GLY A 207 -4.51 22.39 3.34
N PHE A 208 -5.04 22.91 2.22
CA PHE A 208 -5.80 24.16 2.19
C PHE A 208 -7.31 23.88 2.24
N PHE A 209 -7.80 23.51 3.43
CA PHE A 209 -9.21 23.27 3.72
C PHE A 209 -10.03 24.57 3.71
N LEU A 210 -11.23 24.52 3.10
CA LEU A 210 -12.13 25.66 3.01
C LEU A 210 -13.21 25.65 4.10
N ASP A 211 -13.52 26.84 4.60
CA ASP A 211 -14.74 27.12 5.36
C ASP A 211 -15.88 27.47 4.39
N ILE A 212 -16.79 26.51 4.17
CA ILE A 212 -17.92 26.64 3.25
C ILE A 212 -19.16 25.94 3.79
N GLU A 213 -20.31 26.40 3.32
CA GLU A 213 -21.58 25.68 3.37
C GLU A 213 -21.53 24.45 2.43
N ASP A 214 -22.11 23.35 2.90
CA ASP A 214 -22.34 22.12 2.14
C ASP A 214 -23.66 22.16 1.33
N LEU A 215 -24.02 21.04 0.70
CA LEU A 215 -25.25 20.93 -0.11
C LEU A 215 -26.57 21.09 0.68
N SER A 216 -26.54 21.02 2.02
CA SER A 216 -27.69 21.31 2.88
C SER A 216 -27.71 22.76 3.38
N GLY A 217 -26.65 23.53 3.13
CA GLY A 217 -26.45 24.88 3.65
C GLY A 217 -25.68 24.93 4.97
N GLU A 218 -25.23 23.79 5.50
CA GLU A 218 -24.56 23.71 6.79
C GLU A 218 -23.04 23.82 6.64
N ARG A 219 -22.37 24.49 7.59
CA ARG A 219 -20.89 24.61 7.58
C ARG A 219 -20.25 23.40 8.25
N HIS A 220 -20.41 22.22 7.64
CA HIS A 220 -19.95 20.94 8.19
C HIS A 220 -18.46 20.98 8.63
N MET A 221 -17.58 21.52 7.79
CA MET A 221 -16.14 21.58 8.09
C MET A 221 -15.81 22.57 9.22
N TRP A 222 -16.61 23.64 9.41
CA TRP A 222 -16.50 24.50 10.57
C TRP A 222 -16.82 23.73 11.86
N SER A 223 -17.89 22.91 11.87
CA SER A 223 -18.23 22.08 13.03
C SER A 223 -17.13 21.06 13.39
N VAL A 224 -16.46 20.49 12.39
CA VAL A 224 -15.29 19.62 12.59
C VAL A 224 -14.12 20.39 13.20
N PHE A 225 -13.74 21.54 12.65
CA PHE A 225 -12.63 22.35 13.20
C PHE A 225 -12.97 22.95 14.57
N ASN A 226 -14.20 23.42 14.80
CA ASN A 226 -14.66 23.95 16.09
C ASN A 226 -14.54 22.89 17.19
N GLY A 227 -15.09 21.69 16.94
CA GLY A 227 -14.97 20.58 17.88
C GLY A 227 -13.51 20.19 18.13
N THR A 228 -12.70 20.09 17.06
CA THR A 228 -11.25 19.80 17.17
C THR A 228 -10.52 20.83 18.03
N VAL A 229 -10.68 22.13 17.71
CA VAL A 229 -9.94 23.23 18.34
C VAL A 229 -10.27 23.38 19.82
N HIS A 230 -11.55 23.27 20.18
CA HIS A 230 -12.01 23.42 21.56
C HIS A 230 -11.84 22.16 22.41
N LEU A 231 -12.09 20.96 21.87
CA LEU A 231 -11.88 19.71 22.62
C LEU A 231 -10.41 19.45 22.91
N GLN A 232 -9.53 19.73 21.94
CA GLN A 232 -8.13 19.36 21.99
C GLN A 232 -7.19 20.48 22.47
N ASN A 233 -7.74 21.66 22.81
CA ASN A 233 -6.99 22.84 23.24
C ASN A 233 -5.88 23.25 22.24
N VAL A 234 -6.26 23.44 20.97
CA VAL A 234 -5.36 23.78 19.86
C VAL A 234 -4.77 25.19 19.95
N THR A 235 -5.31 26.04 20.83
CA THR A 235 -5.01 27.49 20.88
C THR A 235 -3.53 27.85 20.98
N GLN A 236 -2.68 26.97 21.50
CA GLN A 236 -1.25 27.23 21.72
C GLN A 236 -0.44 27.39 20.41
N VAL A 237 -0.83 26.75 19.30
CA VAL A 237 -0.12 26.89 18.00
C VAL A 237 -0.62 28.08 17.17
N LEU A 238 -1.76 28.67 17.53
CA LEU A 238 -2.43 29.66 16.73
C LEU A 238 -1.83 31.06 16.93
N SER A 239 -1.89 31.88 15.88
CA SER A 239 -1.37 33.24 15.93
C SER A 239 -2.09 34.08 16.99
N LYS A 240 -1.33 34.59 17.97
CA LYS A 240 -1.82 35.48 19.03
C LYS A 240 -2.50 36.72 18.47
N ASP A 241 -2.02 37.23 17.33
CA ASP A 241 -2.62 38.36 16.62
C ASP A 241 -3.98 38.03 15.97
N CYS A 242 -4.24 36.75 15.71
CA CYS A 242 -5.54 36.26 15.25
C CYS A 242 -6.47 36.02 16.45
N LEU A 243 -6.01 35.28 17.46
CA LEU A 243 -6.77 34.99 18.69
C LEU A 243 -7.22 36.25 19.45
N ALA A 244 -6.49 37.36 19.34
CA ALA A 244 -6.87 38.65 19.90
C ALA A 244 -8.01 39.37 19.15
N LYS A 245 -8.51 38.82 18.03
CA LYS A 245 -9.42 39.49 17.08
C LYS A 245 -10.52 38.57 16.50
N LYS A 246 -10.33 37.26 16.54
CA LYS A 246 -11.10 36.23 15.82
C LYS A 246 -11.30 34.99 16.69
N ASP A 247 -12.26 34.16 16.30
CA ASP A 247 -12.49 32.87 16.94
C ASP A 247 -11.30 31.90 16.71
N PRO A 248 -10.91 31.07 17.71
CA PRO A 248 -9.87 30.05 17.53
C PRO A 248 -10.10 29.13 16.33
N THR A 249 -11.35 28.79 16.01
CA THR A 249 -11.73 27.99 14.83
C THR A 249 -11.39 28.70 13.53
N GLU A 250 -11.70 30.00 13.44
CA GLU A 250 -11.38 30.81 12.26
C GLU A 250 -9.86 30.92 12.07
N CYS A 251 -9.11 31.05 13.16
CA CYS A 251 -7.65 31.09 13.15
C CYS A 251 -6.98 29.75 12.74
N PHE A 252 -7.68 28.63 12.87
CA PHE A 252 -7.20 27.30 12.46
C PHE A 252 -7.45 27.03 10.95
N PHE A 253 -8.41 27.71 10.31
CA PHE A 253 -8.64 27.58 8.87
C PHE A 253 -7.47 28.16 8.05
N PRO A 254 -6.93 27.41 7.05
CA PRO A 254 -5.83 27.84 6.19
C PRO A 254 -5.91 29.26 5.64
N ALA A 255 -7.09 29.70 5.18
CA ALA A 255 -7.27 31.03 4.59
C ALA A 255 -7.01 32.20 5.56
N GLU A 256 -7.14 31.99 6.88
CA GLU A 256 -6.70 32.95 7.91
C GLU A 256 -5.26 32.64 8.35
N LEU A 257 -4.98 31.37 8.68
CA LEU A 257 -3.69 30.89 9.18
C LEU A 257 -2.50 31.37 8.33
N VAL A 258 -2.57 31.23 6.99
CA VAL A 258 -1.48 31.62 6.09
C VAL A 258 -1.14 33.10 6.14
N LYS A 259 -2.03 33.99 6.62
CA LYS A 259 -1.72 35.42 6.78
C LYS A 259 -0.61 35.64 7.80
N SER A 260 -0.53 34.78 8.82
CA SER A 260 0.45 34.84 9.91
C SER A 260 1.78 34.13 9.62
N ILE A 261 1.84 33.28 8.58
CA ILE A 261 3.06 32.55 8.21
C ILE A 261 4.01 33.50 7.46
N THR A 262 5.22 33.65 7.98
CA THR A 262 6.28 34.51 7.40
C THR A 262 7.33 33.70 6.64
N ALA A 263 7.50 32.42 6.97
CA ALA A 263 8.44 31.53 6.32
C ALA A 263 8.09 31.24 4.84
N PRO A 264 9.07 30.96 3.96
CA PRO A 264 8.83 30.67 2.54
C PRO A 264 8.02 29.38 2.36
N THR A 265 6.87 29.47 1.69
CA THR A 265 5.92 28.34 1.56
C THR A 265 5.41 28.20 0.12
N LEU A 266 5.39 26.98 -0.42
CA LEU A 266 4.66 26.65 -1.65
C LEU A 266 3.42 25.83 -1.32
N ILE A 267 2.24 26.32 -1.71
CA ILE A 267 1.00 25.54 -1.57
C ILE A 267 0.85 24.66 -2.81
N LEU A 268 0.80 23.34 -2.59
CA LEU A 268 0.34 22.37 -3.56
C LEU A 268 -1.08 21.92 -3.17
N ASN A 269 -2.03 22.05 -4.08
CA ASN A 269 -3.39 21.56 -3.84
C ASN A 269 -4.12 21.39 -5.17
N SER A 270 -4.89 20.32 -5.33
CA SER A 270 -5.94 20.33 -6.36
C SER A 270 -6.98 21.38 -6.00
N ALA A 271 -7.48 22.10 -7.01
CA ALA A 271 -8.61 23.01 -6.89
C ALA A 271 -9.97 22.28 -6.98
N TYR A 272 -9.97 20.99 -7.31
CA TYR A 272 -11.06 20.03 -7.19
C TYR A 272 -10.65 18.90 -6.22
N ASP A 273 -10.16 19.27 -5.03
CA ASP A 273 -9.69 18.34 -4.01
C ASP A 273 -10.77 17.29 -3.69
N SER A 274 -10.49 16.02 -3.99
CA SER A 274 -11.51 14.97 -3.97
C SER A 274 -11.98 14.60 -2.56
N TRP A 275 -11.14 14.82 -1.54
CA TRP A 275 -11.53 14.69 -0.14
C TRP A 275 -12.47 15.84 0.24
N GLN A 276 -12.11 17.10 -0.04
CA GLN A 276 -12.96 18.25 0.30
C GLN A 276 -14.29 18.25 -0.47
N ILE A 277 -14.32 17.80 -1.72
CA ILE A 277 -15.56 17.66 -2.47
C ILE A 277 -16.50 16.65 -1.79
N ARG A 278 -15.99 15.48 -1.41
CA ARG A 278 -16.79 14.43 -0.75
C ARG A 278 -17.12 14.74 0.72
N ASP A 279 -16.26 15.44 1.44
CA ASP A 279 -16.28 15.49 2.91
C ASP A 279 -16.43 16.91 3.50
N THR A 280 -16.52 17.94 2.65
CA THR A 280 -16.76 19.34 3.04
C THR A 280 -17.86 19.98 2.20
N LEU A 281 -17.87 19.76 0.88
CA LEU A 281 -18.91 20.28 0.00
C LEU A 281 -20.16 19.37 -0.05
N ALA A 282 -19.96 18.06 -0.20
CA ALA A 282 -21.02 17.07 -0.38
C ALA A 282 -20.90 15.86 0.58
N PRO A 283 -20.79 16.06 1.91
CA PRO A 283 -20.80 14.97 2.88
C PRO A 283 -22.12 14.17 2.82
N VAL A 284 -22.03 12.86 3.04
CA VAL A 284 -23.20 11.95 3.03
C VAL A 284 -24.23 12.42 4.06
N GLY A 285 -25.44 12.72 3.59
CA GLY A 285 -26.53 13.30 4.40
C GLY A 285 -26.84 14.76 4.06
N SER A 286 -25.92 15.51 3.43
CA SER A 286 -26.17 16.88 2.96
C SER A 286 -27.06 16.96 1.70
N TYR A 287 -27.38 15.81 1.09
CA TYR A 287 -28.17 15.70 -0.14
C TYR A 287 -29.15 14.52 -0.09
N PRO A 288 -30.28 14.57 -0.83
CA PRO A 288 -31.27 13.51 -0.82
C PRO A 288 -30.80 12.26 -1.59
N GLY A 289 -30.96 11.09 -0.98
CA GLY A 289 -30.68 9.79 -1.58
C GLY A 289 -29.22 9.63 -2.03
N GLN A 290 -29.00 9.01 -3.19
CA GLN A 290 -27.67 8.82 -3.78
C GLN A 290 -27.32 9.91 -4.81
N SER A 291 -28.06 11.03 -4.84
CA SER A 291 -28.00 12.02 -5.95
C SER A 291 -26.59 12.53 -6.26
N TRP A 292 -25.73 12.71 -5.25
CA TRP A 292 -24.33 13.11 -5.43
C TRP A 292 -23.31 11.99 -5.34
N LEU A 293 -23.66 10.80 -4.82
CA LEU A 293 -22.71 9.73 -4.49
C LEU A 293 -21.87 9.28 -5.70
N ASN A 294 -22.51 9.11 -6.87
CA ASN A 294 -21.81 8.71 -8.10
C ASN A 294 -20.84 9.80 -8.59
N CYS A 295 -21.20 11.08 -8.38
CA CYS A 295 -20.43 12.26 -8.79
C CYS A 295 -19.26 12.56 -7.82
N THR A 296 -19.41 12.29 -6.53
CA THR A 296 -18.32 12.38 -5.54
C THR A 296 -17.35 11.20 -5.59
N ASN A 297 -17.75 10.07 -6.18
CA ASN A 297 -16.90 8.89 -6.35
C ASN A 297 -16.16 8.92 -7.69
N ASP A 298 -16.85 9.25 -8.79
CA ASP A 298 -16.24 9.55 -10.08
C ASP A 298 -16.91 10.79 -10.69
N ILE A 299 -16.14 11.87 -10.73
CA ILE A 299 -16.54 13.19 -11.21
C ILE A 299 -16.95 13.21 -12.69
N GLY A 300 -16.60 12.16 -13.47
CA GLY A 300 -17.10 11.94 -14.82
C GLY A 300 -18.60 11.65 -14.90
N ASN A 301 -19.23 11.23 -13.79
CA ASN A 301 -20.67 10.96 -13.71
C ASN A 301 -21.49 12.17 -13.22
N CYS A 302 -20.86 13.31 -12.95
CA CYS A 302 -21.55 14.52 -12.54
C CYS A 302 -22.42 15.10 -13.66
N ASN A 303 -23.69 15.38 -13.37
CA ASN A 303 -24.55 16.13 -14.28
C ASN A 303 -24.16 17.62 -14.35
N SER A 304 -24.74 18.38 -15.28
CA SER A 304 -24.41 19.79 -15.51
C SER A 304 -24.56 20.67 -14.26
N THR A 305 -25.61 20.48 -13.46
CA THR A 305 -25.85 21.26 -12.24
C THR A 305 -24.88 20.89 -11.13
N GLN A 306 -24.44 19.62 -11.07
CA GLN A 306 -23.37 19.20 -10.16
C GLN A 306 -22.03 19.83 -10.57
N MET A 307 -21.72 19.82 -11.87
CA MET A 307 -20.54 20.49 -12.41
C MET A 307 -20.54 22.01 -12.15
N GLU A 308 -21.68 22.69 -12.21
CA GLU A 308 -21.81 24.10 -11.84
C GLU A 308 -21.44 24.35 -10.37
N VAL A 309 -21.91 23.51 -9.45
CA VAL A 309 -21.58 23.59 -8.02
C VAL A 309 -20.09 23.28 -7.77
N LEU A 310 -19.51 22.30 -8.47
CA LEU A 310 -18.08 21.97 -8.38
C LEU A 310 -17.18 23.10 -8.93
N ASN A 311 -17.59 23.75 -10.02
CA ASN A 311 -16.93 24.96 -10.53
C ASN A 311 -17.02 26.10 -9.48
N GLY A 312 -18.14 26.20 -8.76
CA GLY A 312 -18.33 27.10 -7.62
C GLY A 312 -17.39 26.81 -6.45
N PHE A 313 -17.23 25.54 -6.07
CA PHE A 313 -16.24 25.08 -5.08
C PHE A 313 -14.81 25.48 -5.50
N ARG A 314 -14.41 25.14 -6.72
CA ARG A 314 -13.09 25.51 -7.24
C ARG A 314 -12.87 27.03 -7.23
N LYS A 315 -13.90 27.83 -7.54
CA LYS A 315 -13.80 29.29 -7.45
C LYS A 315 -13.53 29.74 -6.02
N LYS A 316 -14.29 29.23 -5.02
CA LYS A 316 -14.04 29.50 -3.59
C LYS A 316 -12.60 29.10 -3.20
N PHE A 317 -12.11 27.94 -3.68
CA PHE A 317 -10.74 27.49 -3.46
C PHE A 317 -9.70 28.49 -3.99
N VAL A 318 -9.81 28.82 -5.28
CA VAL A 318 -8.88 29.71 -5.99
C VAL A 318 -8.92 31.14 -5.43
N ASP A 319 -10.08 31.60 -4.94
CA ASP A 319 -10.20 32.88 -4.23
C ASP A 319 -9.57 32.83 -2.83
N GLY A 320 -9.63 31.70 -2.13
CA GLY A 320 -8.95 31.49 -0.84
C GLY A 320 -7.41 31.56 -0.95
N VAL A 321 -6.80 30.81 -1.87
CA VAL A 321 -5.32 30.81 -2.03
C VAL A 321 -4.75 32.11 -2.61
N LYS A 322 -5.58 32.98 -3.22
CA LYS A 322 -5.12 34.30 -3.69
C LYS A 322 -4.57 35.19 -2.56
N VAL A 323 -4.94 34.95 -1.30
CA VAL A 323 -4.46 35.71 -0.13
C VAL A 323 -2.92 35.68 0.04
N VAL A 324 -2.23 34.69 -0.56
CA VAL A 324 -0.76 34.62 -0.56
C VAL A 324 -0.11 34.90 -1.92
N LYS A 325 -0.90 35.20 -2.96
CA LYS A 325 -0.42 35.39 -4.34
C LYS A 325 0.70 36.44 -4.45
N ASP A 326 0.61 37.51 -3.68
CA ASP A 326 1.55 38.64 -3.74
C ASP A 326 2.73 38.52 -2.76
N LYS A 327 2.76 37.50 -1.89
CA LYS A 327 3.96 37.17 -1.09
C LYS A 327 5.08 36.73 -2.02
N LYS A 328 6.25 37.38 -1.96
CA LYS A 328 7.34 37.17 -2.94
C LYS A 328 7.91 35.76 -2.89
N ASP A 329 8.27 35.31 -1.70
CA ASP A 329 9.03 34.07 -1.45
C ASP A 329 8.12 32.82 -1.37
N TRP A 330 6.87 32.96 -1.81
CA TRP A 330 5.84 31.92 -1.76
C TRP A 330 5.54 31.38 -3.15
N GLY A 331 5.22 30.09 -3.22
CA GLY A 331 4.78 29.41 -4.43
C GLY A 331 3.30 29.01 -4.39
N LEU A 332 2.72 28.81 -5.58
CA LEU A 332 1.44 28.15 -5.78
C LEU A 332 1.59 27.15 -6.94
N PHE A 333 1.13 25.93 -6.75
CA PHE A 333 0.88 24.97 -7.83
C PHE A 333 -0.50 24.37 -7.60
N ILE A 334 -1.49 24.87 -8.35
CA ILE A 334 -2.90 24.58 -8.10
C ILE A 334 -3.53 24.02 -9.38
N ASP A 335 -3.65 22.69 -9.45
CA ASP A 335 -4.18 21.97 -10.61
C ASP A 335 -5.72 21.84 -10.61
N SER A 336 -6.28 21.32 -11.71
CA SER A 336 -7.70 21.03 -11.88
C SER A 336 -7.99 19.51 -12.00
N CYS A 337 -7.21 18.64 -11.36
CA CYS A 337 -7.42 17.18 -11.35
C CYS A 337 -8.20 16.73 -10.10
N PHE A 338 -9.01 15.66 -10.19
CA PHE A 338 -9.84 15.20 -9.06
C PHE A 338 -9.06 14.30 -8.09
N MET A 339 -8.19 14.90 -7.27
CA MET A 339 -7.22 14.18 -6.42
C MET A 339 -7.06 14.79 -5.03
N HIS A 340 -6.50 14.02 -4.10
CA HIS A 340 -6.09 14.45 -2.76
C HIS A 340 -4.79 13.71 -2.37
N CYS A 341 -3.81 14.44 -1.82
CA CYS A 341 -2.38 14.08 -1.77
C CYS A 341 -1.70 13.90 -3.13
N GLN A 342 -0.71 14.76 -3.44
CA GLN A 342 0.00 14.75 -4.72
C GLN A 342 1.52 14.62 -4.58
N THR A 343 2.17 15.25 -3.60
CA THR A 343 3.62 15.09 -3.34
C THR A 343 4.00 13.63 -3.10
N LYS A 344 3.10 12.87 -2.48
CA LYS A 344 3.25 11.44 -2.27
C LYS A 344 3.03 10.64 -3.56
N TYR A 345 2.13 11.02 -4.46
CA TYR A 345 1.73 10.15 -5.57
C TYR A 345 2.60 10.37 -6.82
N SER A 346 3.77 9.68 -6.96
CA SER A 346 4.71 9.73 -8.12
C SER A 346 4.06 9.79 -9.51
N ILE A 347 2.86 9.22 -9.69
CA ILE A 347 2.09 9.36 -10.93
C ILE A 347 1.74 10.83 -11.16
N SER A 348 1.10 11.46 -10.17
CA SER A 348 0.88 12.91 -10.08
C SER A 348 2.16 13.73 -9.84
N TRP A 349 3.18 13.20 -9.16
CA TRP A 349 4.37 13.98 -8.79
C TRP A 349 5.40 14.12 -9.92
N SER A 350 5.81 13.03 -10.58
CA SER A 350 6.94 13.04 -11.54
C SER A 350 6.74 12.24 -12.84
N SER A 351 5.74 11.36 -12.94
CA SER A 351 5.53 10.52 -14.13
C SER A 351 5.03 11.29 -15.36
N GLN A 352 4.92 10.59 -16.51
CA GLN A 352 4.27 11.10 -17.73
C GLN A 352 2.81 11.56 -17.55
N PHE A 353 2.19 11.19 -16.44
CA PHE A 353 0.81 11.49 -16.08
C PHE A 353 0.68 12.60 -15.02
N SER A 354 1.79 13.14 -14.53
CA SER A 354 1.80 14.25 -13.57
C SER A 354 1.01 15.44 -14.10
N PRO A 355 0.17 16.12 -13.28
CA PRO A 355 -0.43 17.39 -13.66
C PRO A 355 0.64 18.37 -14.14
N VAL A 356 0.55 18.76 -15.42
CA VAL A 356 1.51 19.69 -16.04
C VAL A 356 0.91 21.10 -16.13
N LEU A 357 1.45 22.02 -15.34
CA LEU A 357 1.14 23.46 -15.39
C LEU A 357 2.40 24.24 -15.76
N GLY A 358 2.29 25.29 -16.58
CA GLY A 358 3.45 26.08 -17.03
C GLY A 358 4.55 25.27 -17.77
N ASN A 359 4.21 24.09 -18.33
CA ASN A 359 5.15 23.09 -18.84
C ASN A 359 6.10 22.50 -17.76
N MET A 360 5.62 22.39 -16.53
CA MET A 360 6.29 21.77 -15.39
C MET A 360 5.36 20.71 -14.76
N THR A 361 5.91 19.53 -14.47
CA THR A 361 5.32 18.57 -13.53
C THR A 361 5.39 19.11 -12.10
N ILE A 362 4.65 18.52 -11.16
CA ILE A 362 4.70 18.92 -9.74
C ILE A 362 6.14 18.84 -9.20
N ALA A 363 6.86 17.75 -9.48
CA ALA A 363 8.25 17.56 -9.07
C ALA A 363 9.16 18.69 -9.59
N LYS A 364 9.04 19.02 -10.88
CA LYS A 364 9.82 20.10 -11.48
C LYS A 364 9.47 21.45 -10.86
N ALA A 365 8.19 21.74 -10.65
CA ALA A 365 7.74 23.01 -10.09
C ALA A 365 8.21 23.20 -8.63
N VAL A 366 8.11 22.15 -7.80
CA VAL A 366 8.59 22.19 -6.41
C VAL A 366 10.11 22.29 -6.34
N GLY A 367 10.84 21.52 -7.16
CA GLY A 367 12.30 21.61 -7.26
C GLY A 367 12.78 22.99 -7.75
N ASP A 368 12.15 23.53 -8.79
CA ASP A 368 12.51 24.84 -9.35
C ASP A 368 12.21 26.00 -8.39
N TRP A 369 11.15 25.91 -7.58
CA TRP A 369 10.89 26.87 -6.50
C TRP A 369 11.87 26.71 -5.34
N TYR A 370 12.09 25.47 -4.88
CA TYR A 370 12.90 25.20 -3.71
C TYR A 370 14.37 25.61 -3.93
N PHE A 371 14.96 25.20 -5.05
CA PHE A 371 16.33 25.52 -5.44
C PHE A 371 16.43 26.84 -6.24
N GLU A 372 15.35 27.64 -6.30
CA GLU A 372 15.29 28.98 -6.92
C GLU A 372 15.72 29.02 -8.39
N ARG A 373 15.59 27.88 -9.09
CA ARG A 373 15.82 27.74 -10.54
C ARG A 373 14.74 28.47 -11.35
N SER A 374 13.54 28.62 -10.80
CA SER A 374 12.54 29.58 -11.25
C SER A 374 12.27 30.62 -10.17
N LYS A 375 12.20 31.90 -10.58
CA LYS A 375 11.86 33.02 -9.68
C LYS A 375 10.35 33.13 -9.38
N THR A 376 9.52 32.41 -10.13
CA THR A 376 8.07 32.39 -9.94
C THR A 376 7.55 30.99 -10.27
N VAL A 377 6.95 30.34 -9.28
CA VAL A 377 6.10 29.15 -9.46
C VAL A 377 4.77 29.50 -8.83
N LYS A 378 3.86 30.05 -9.63
CA LYS A 378 2.55 30.55 -9.17
C LYS A 378 1.46 30.14 -10.16
N GLU A 379 1.47 28.85 -10.48
CA GLU A 379 0.59 28.24 -11.46
C GLU A 379 -0.76 27.91 -10.84
N ILE A 380 -1.83 28.28 -11.54
CA ILE A 380 -3.20 27.88 -11.23
C ILE A 380 -3.83 27.46 -12.57
N ASP A 381 -4.30 26.21 -12.68
CA ASP A 381 -4.91 25.70 -13.90
C ASP A 381 -6.22 26.42 -14.22
N CYS A 382 -6.61 26.38 -15.49
CA CYS A 382 -7.85 26.92 -16.00
C CYS A 382 -9.11 26.24 -15.45
N ASP A 383 -10.26 26.88 -15.70
CA ASP A 383 -11.58 26.53 -15.13
C ASP A 383 -12.20 25.22 -15.70
N LYS A 384 -11.42 24.39 -16.39
CA LYS A 384 -11.87 23.10 -16.91
C LYS A 384 -11.31 21.98 -16.04
N LEU A 385 -12.22 21.29 -15.35
CA LEU A 385 -11.96 19.98 -14.77
C LEU A 385 -11.36 19.04 -15.83
N ARG A 386 -10.33 18.27 -15.44
CA ARG A 386 -9.73 17.25 -16.29
C ARG A 386 -10.04 15.87 -15.73
N SER A 387 -10.78 15.06 -16.49
CA SER A 387 -10.82 13.61 -16.28
C SER A 387 -9.53 12.99 -16.86
N PRO A 388 -8.96 11.92 -16.28
CA PRO A 388 -7.55 11.61 -16.52
C PRO A 388 -7.23 10.89 -17.83
N VAL A 389 -8.25 10.45 -18.58
CA VAL A 389 -8.09 9.53 -19.72
C VAL A 389 -8.32 10.22 -21.07
N LEU A 390 -7.36 10.05 -21.99
CA LEU A 390 -7.30 10.42 -23.43
C LEU A 390 -7.01 11.90 -23.83
N PRO A 391 -5.79 12.19 -24.33
CA PRO A 391 -5.53 13.33 -25.20
C PRO A 391 -5.90 13.03 -26.66
N ARG A 392 -6.98 13.64 -27.19
CA ARG A 392 -7.30 13.58 -28.63
C ARG A 392 -6.25 14.34 -29.47
N ARG A 393 -5.46 13.62 -30.27
CA ARG A 393 -4.81 14.18 -31.48
C ARG A 393 -5.54 13.71 -32.74
N ARG A 394 -5.71 14.63 -33.71
CA ARG A 394 -6.33 14.33 -35.01
C ARG A 394 -5.30 13.64 -35.92
N LEU A 395 -5.73 12.64 -36.68
CA LEU A 395 -5.00 12.08 -37.82
C LEU A 395 -5.92 12.11 -39.05
N ALA A 396 -5.32 12.14 -40.25
CA ALA A 396 -6.04 12.40 -41.49
C ALA A 396 -5.89 11.26 -42.52
N GLU A 397 -7.05 10.88 -43.07
CA GLU A 397 -7.33 10.17 -44.32
C GLU A 397 -6.84 8.72 -44.56
N PRO A 398 -7.57 7.92 -45.37
CA PRO A 398 -7.47 6.46 -45.32
C PRO A 398 -7.33 5.80 -46.71
N PHE A 399 -6.11 5.38 -47.09
CA PHE A 399 -5.91 4.50 -48.26
C PHE A 399 -5.20 3.17 -47.95
N LEU A 400 -4.71 2.97 -46.73
CA LEU A 400 -3.90 1.81 -46.36
C LEU A 400 -4.71 0.58 -45.89
N LEU A 401 -5.99 0.77 -45.50
CA LEU A 401 -6.80 -0.27 -44.86
C LEU A 401 -7.07 -1.50 -45.76
N LEU A 402 -7.21 -1.30 -47.07
CA LEU A 402 -7.74 -2.34 -47.96
C LEU A 402 -6.74 -3.49 -48.21
N LEU A 403 -5.44 -3.24 -48.12
CA LEU A 403 -4.42 -4.31 -48.24
C LEU A 403 -4.30 -5.16 -46.95
N LEU A 404 -4.53 -4.57 -45.77
CA LEU A 404 -4.37 -5.27 -44.49
C LEU A 404 -5.40 -6.40 -44.31
N LEU A 405 -6.64 -6.16 -44.77
CA LEU A 405 -7.76 -7.09 -44.59
C LEU A 405 -7.55 -8.45 -45.30
N LEU A 406 -6.80 -8.49 -46.41
CA LEU A 406 -6.50 -9.72 -47.13
C LEU A 406 -5.39 -10.57 -46.50
N LEU A 407 -4.54 -9.97 -45.67
CA LEU A 407 -3.47 -10.70 -44.95
C LEU A 407 -3.97 -11.33 -43.64
N LEU A 408 -4.96 -10.71 -42.98
CA LEU A 408 -5.51 -11.18 -41.70
C LEU A 408 -6.25 -12.53 -41.80
N ALA A 409 -6.80 -12.86 -42.98
CA ALA A 409 -7.54 -14.11 -43.21
C ALA A 409 -6.67 -15.39 -43.12
N ALA A 410 -5.33 -15.27 -43.16
CA ALA A 410 -4.41 -16.41 -43.19
C ALA A 410 -3.88 -16.85 -41.81
N VAL A 411 -4.22 -16.13 -40.73
CA VAL A 411 -3.55 -16.27 -39.41
C VAL A 411 -4.49 -16.78 -38.29
N ALA A 412 -5.78 -16.96 -38.57
CA ALA A 412 -6.77 -17.39 -37.58
C ALA A 412 -6.62 -18.87 -37.16
N ARG A 413 -5.85 -19.13 -36.09
CA ARG A 413 -5.97 -20.35 -35.28
C ARG A 413 -7.10 -20.18 -34.24
N PRO A 414 -7.80 -21.26 -33.84
CA PRO A 414 -8.82 -21.19 -32.82
C PRO A 414 -8.20 -20.97 -31.43
N THR A 415 -8.82 -20.11 -30.62
CA THR A 415 -8.58 -20.01 -29.17
C THR A 415 -9.22 -21.19 -28.45
N ALA A 416 -8.55 -21.77 -27.45
CA ALA A 416 -9.16 -22.77 -26.58
C ALA A 416 -10.26 -22.13 -25.69
N ALA A 417 -11.19 -22.97 -25.21
CA ALA A 417 -12.14 -22.57 -24.17
C ALA A 417 -11.50 -22.71 -22.78
N ALA A 418 -11.97 -21.93 -21.81
CA ALA A 418 -11.55 -22.07 -20.41
C ALA A 418 -12.25 -23.28 -19.76
N ASP A 419 -11.51 -24.05 -18.96
CA ASP A 419 -12.04 -25.21 -18.25
C ASP A 419 -12.69 -24.81 -16.92
N VAL A 420 -13.97 -25.16 -16.75
CA VAL A 420 -14.69 -25.07 -15.47
C VAL A 420 -14.42 -26.33 -14.64
N VAL A 421 -14.03 -26.16 -13.38
CA VAL A 421 -13.68 -27.25 -12.46
C VAL A 421 -14.61 -27.25 -11.24
N GLU A 422 -15.26 -28.39 -11.00
CA GLU A 422 -16.25 -28.56 -9.93
C GLU A 422 -15.66 -28.47 -8.52
N LEU A 423 -16.51 -28.12 -7.56
CA LEU A 423 -16.16 -28.04 -6.13
C LEU A 423 -16.30 -29.42 -5.47
N THR A 424 -15.24 -29.89 -4.82
CA THR A 424 -15.29 -31.00 -3.87
C THR A 424 -15.28 -30.45 -2.44
N LEU A 425 -16.29 -30.80 -1.63
CA LEU A 425 -16.25 -30.58 -0.19
C LEU A 425 -15.57 -31.77 0.49
N LEU A 426 -14.71 -31.51 1.47
CA LEU A 426 -13.98 -32.56 2.18
C LEU A 426 -14.94 -33.34 3.11
N ALA A 427 -15.20 -34.60 2.76
CA ALA A 427 -15.95 -35.51 3.62
C ALA A 427 -15.18 -35.83 4.90
N GLY A 428 -15.87 -35.89 6.05
CA GLY A 428 -15.25 -36.15 7.35
C GLY A 428 -14.45 -34.97 7.96
N ALA A 429 -14.35 -33.83 7.28
CA ALA A 429 -13.64 -32.65 7.79
C ALA A 429 -14.15 -32.22 9.18
N GLN A 430 -15.47 -32.21 9.36
CA GLN A 430 -16.13 -31.78 10.59
C GLN A 430 -15.78 -32.69 11.77
N GLU A 431 -15.52 -33.97 11.55
CA GLU A 431 -15.09 -34.93 12.58
C GLU A 431 -13.66 -34.67 13.06
N LYS A 432 -12.78 -34.18 12.18
CA LYS A 432 -11.46 -33.62 12.53
C LYS A 432 -11.56 -32.23 13.18
N GLY A 433 -12.73 -31.60 13.17
CA GLY A 433 -12.93 -30.19 13.53
C GLY A 433 -12.44 -29.20 12.46
N ALA A 434 -12.15 -29.66 11.25
CA ALA A 434 -11.78 -28.82 10.11
C ALA A 434 -13.06 -28.23 9.49
N VAL A 435 -13.35 -26.97 9.81
CA VAL A 435 -14.56 -26.26 9.39
C VAL A 435 -14.32 -24.78 9.10
N CYS A 436 -15.09 -24.23 8.18
CA CYS A 436 -15.17 -22.79 7.93
C CYS A 436 -15.72 -22.04 9.16
N LEU A 437 -15.63 -20.70 9.16
CA LEU A 437 -16.10 -19.82 10.26
C LEU A 437 -17.52 -20.14 10.77
N ASP A 438 -18.42 -20.62 9.92
CA ASP A 438 -19.81 -20.99 10.23
C ASP A 438 -20.05 -22.48 10.57
N GLY A 439 -19.00 -23.28 10.71
CA GLY A 439 -19.07 -24.72 10.98
C GLY A 439 -19.28 -25.62 9.75
N SER A 440 -19.35 -25.08 8.53
CA SER A 440 -19.43 -25.89 7.29
C SER A 440 -18.10 -26.56 6.93
N PRO A 441 -18.09 -27.73 6.24
CA PRO A 441 -16.85 -28.37 5.81
C PRO A 441 -16.13 -27.54 4.73
N PRO A 442 -14.79 -27.46 4.72
CA PRO A 442 -14.02 -26.82 3.66
C PRO A 442 -14.15 -27.53 2.32
N GLY A 443 -13.71 -26.87 1.25
CA GLY A 443 -13.72 -27.42 -0.10
C GLY A 443 -12.57 -26.97 -0.98
N TYR A 444 -12.39 -27.67 -2.10
CA TYR A 444 -11.34 -27.44 -3.08
C TYR A 444 -11.79 -27.93 -4.47
N HIS A 445 -11.17 -27.39 -5.51
CA HIS A 445 -11.31 -27.85 -6.90
C HIS A 445 -10.15 -28.77 -7.26
N LEU A 446 -10.35 -29.79 -8.09
CA LEU A 446 -9.28 -30.66 -8.60
C LEU A 446 -9.49 -31.02 -10.07
N GLN A 447 -8.56 -30.58 -10.90
CA GLN A 447 -8.40 -30.98 -12.29
C GLN A 447 -7.23 -31.96 -12.40
N ARG A 448 -7.39 -33.04 -13.17
CA ARG A 448 -6.36 -34.10 -13.29
C ARG A 448 -5.35 -33.79 -14.41
N GLY A 449 -4.09 -34.12 -14.15
CA GLY A 449 -3.00 -34.03 -15.12
C GLY A 449 -3.02 -35.18 -16.12
N PHE A 450 -2.25 -35.06 -17.19
CA PHE A 450 -2.24 -36.01 -18.30
C PHE A 450 -0.86 -36.12 -18.98
N GLY A 451 -0.52 -37.31 -19.47
CA GLY A 451 0.78 -37.56 -20.10
C GLY A 451 1.94 -37.32 -19.13
N SER A 452 2.96 -36.56 -19.55
CA SER A 452 4.14 -36.29 -18.70
C SER A 452 3.81 -35.63 -17.34
N GLY A 453 2.73 -34.86 -17.26
CA GLY A 453 2.27 -34.17 -16.04
C GLY A 453 1.27 -34.97 -15.19
N GLU A 454 0.91 -36.20 -15.56
CA GLU A 454 -0.07 -37.03 -14.81
C GLU A 454 0.36 -37.31 -13.35
N HIS A 455 1.67 -37.29 -13.09
CA HIS A 455 2.29 -37.44 -11.77
C HIS A 455 2.87 -36.13 -11.23
N SER A 456 2.57 -34.99 -11.85
CA SER A 456 2.99 -33.67 -11.41
C SER A 456 1.80 -32.88 -10.90
N TRP A 457 2.00 -32.05 -9.87
CA TRP A 457 0.91 -31.44 -9.09
C TRP A 457 1.12 -29.96 -8.80
N LEU A 458 0.05 -29.18 -8.90
CA LEU A 458 -0.05 -27.80 -8.47
C LEU A 458 -1.18 -27.71 -7.46
N VAL A 459 -0.90 -27.17 -6.28
CA VAL A 459 -1.91 -26.87 -5.25
C VAL A 459 -1.95 -25.36 -5.04
N PHE A 460 -3.06 -24.73 -5.39
CA PHE A 460 -3.27 -23.28 -5.25
C PHE A 460 -4.17 -22.98 -4.05
N LEU A 461 -3.84 -21.97 -3.27
CA LEU A 461 -4.65 -21.47 -2.16
C LEU A 461 -5.35 -20.16 -2.55
N GLU A 462 -6.68 -20.14 -2.46
CA GLU A 462 -7.48 -18.92 -2.68
C GLU A 462 -7.16 -17.85 -1.62
N GLY A 463 -7.24 -16.57 -2.00
CA GLY A 463 -7.11 -15.44 -1.09
C GLY A 463 -8.43 -14.68 -0.86
N GLY A 464 -8.47 -13.87 0.19
CA GLY A 464 -9.62 -13.00 0.47
C GLY A 464 -9.43 -12.01 1.64
N ALA A 465 -8.20 -11.72 2.06
CA ALA A 465 -7.88 -11.02 3.31
C ALA A 465 -8.48 -11.70 4.58
N TRP A 466 -8.41 -11.04 5.73
CA TRP A 466 -8.62 -11.66 7.05
C TRP A 466 -9.85 -11.12 7.79
N CYS A 467 -10.13 -11.70 8.96
CA CYS A 467 -10.98 -11.10 9.99
C CYS A 467 -10.27 -11.15 11.35
N ASN A 468 -10.22 -10.01 12.04
CA ASN A 468 -9.32 -9.76 13.18
C ASN A 468 -10.05 -9.43 14.50
N SER A 469 -11.38 -9.52 14.49
CA SER A 469 -12.29 -9.22 15.60
C SER A 469 -13.56 -10.05 15.46
N ILE A 470 -14.24 -10.36 16.59
CA ILE A 470 -15.53 -11.09 16.60
C ILE A 470 -16.49 -10.51 15.57
N GLU A 471 -16.65 -9.18 15.53
CA GLU A 471 -17.59 -8.53 14.62
C GLU A 471 -17.18 -8.60 13.14
N SER A 472 -15.89 -8.55 12.82
CA SER A 472 -15.42 -8.79 11.44
C SER A 472 -15.66 -10.24 11.00
N CYS A 473 -15.40 -11.21 11.88
CA CYS A 473 -15.56 -12.63 11.57
C CYS A 473 -17.04 -13.07 11.54
N SER A 474 -17.87 -12.51 12.43
CA SER A 474 -19.33 -12.67 12.47
C SER A 474 -19.96 -12.38 11.11
N ARG A 475 -19.60 -11.25 10.48
CA ARG A 475 -20.06 -10.88 9.15
C ARG A 475 -19.47 -11.77 8.07
N ARG A 476 -18.19 -12.14 8.20
CA ARG A 476 -17.49 -13.02 7.24
C ARG A 476 -18.05 -14.44 7.18
N LYS A 477 -18.55 -15.00 8.30
CA LYS A 477 -19.24 -16.32 8.36
C LYS A 477 -20.46 -16.41 7.43
N MET A 478 -21.05 -15.26 7.09
CA MET A 478 -22.25 -15.16 6.24
C MET A 478 -21.96 -15.07 4.73
N GLY A 479 -20.74 -15.33 4.29
CA GLY A 479 -20.34 -15.25 2.88
C GLY A 479 -19.31 -16.28 2.44
N VAL A 480 -18.92 -16.24 1.16
CA VAL A 480 -18.05 -17.24 0.53
C VAL A 480 -16.70 -17.41 1.22
N TYR A 481 -16.15 -16.34 1.82
CA TYR A 481 -14.90 -16.39 2.56
C TYR A 481 -15.02 -16.76 4.05
N GLY A 482 -16.16 -17.34 4.47
CA GLY A 482 -16.40 -17.86 5.81
C GLY A 482 -17.35 -19.05 5.88
N SER A 483 -17.87 -19.52 4.74
CA SER A 483 -18.77 -20.68 4.66
C SER A 483 -18.75 -21.30 3.26
N SER A 484 -18.60 -22.63 3.20
CA SER A 484 -18.62 -23.35 1.92
C SER A 484 -20.01 -23.45 1.29
N LYS A 485 -21.06 -23.09 2.03
CA LYS A 485 -22.47 -23.02 1.54
C LYS A 485 -22.65 -22.02 0.40
N PHE A 486 -21.69 -21.10 0.20
CA PHE A 486 -21.70 -20.10 -0.88
C PHE A 486 -20.65 -20.36 -1.97
N MET A 487 -19.82 -21.41 -1.84
CA MET A 487 -18.81 -21.77 -2.84
C MET A 487 -19.45 -22.44 -4.05
N LYS A 488 -18.78 -22.34 -5.20
CA LYS A 488 -19.22 -22.85 -6.51
C LYS A 488 -18.02 -23.31 -7.32
N ALA A 489 -18.26 -24.08 -8.39
CA ALA A 489 -17.29 -24.38 -9.45
C ALA A 489 -16.52 -23.13 -9.91
N ALA A 490 -15.27 -23.31 -10.34
CA ALA A 490 -14.34 -22.24 -10.68
C ALA A 490 -13.67 -22.49 -12.04
N GLU A 491 -13.45 -21.43 -12.83
CA GLU A 491 -12.70 -21.52 -14.09
C GLU A 491 -11.19 -21.48 -13.83
N PHE A 492 -10.46 -22.42 -14.42
CA PHE A 492 -9.01 -22.54 -14.26
C PHE A 492 -8.28 -21.74 -15.35
N ASN A 493 -7.69 -20.62 -14.94
CA ASN A 493 -6.99 -19.65 -15.78
C ASN A 493 -5.54 -19.42 -15.31
N GLY A 494 -4.72 -18.77 -16.14
CA GLY A 494 -3.30 -18.53 -15.88
C GLY A 494 -2.53 -19.83 -15.64
N ILE A 495 -1.82 -19.95 -14.51
CA ILE A 495 -1.07 -21.15 -14.12
C ILE A 495 -1.97 -22.40 -13.93
N LEU A 496 -3.28 -22.21 -13.76
CA LEU A 496 -4.25 -23.30 -13.69
C LEU A 496 -4.75 -23.73 -15.08
N SER A 497 -4.56 -22.92 -16.13
CA SER A 497 -5.11 -23.21 -17.48
C SER A 497 -4.55 -24.49 -18.10
N ASN A 498 -5.40 -25.26 -18.78
CA ASN A 498 -5.02 -26.43 -19.58
C ASN A 498 -4.56 -26.08 -21.01
N ASP A 499 -4.69 -24.82 -21.46
CA ASP A 499 -4.18 -24.42 -22.78
C ASP A 499 -2.66 -24.30 -22.73
N GLN A 500 -1.97 -25.14 -23.49
CA GLN A 500 -0.51 -25.11 -23.62
C GLN A 500 0.02 -23.78 -24.20
N GLN A 501 -0.80 -23.03 -24.95
CA GLN A 501 -0.42 -21.69 -25.44
C GLN A 501 -0.52 -20.61 -24.34
N LEU A 502 -1.29 -20.86 -23.28
CA LEU A 502 -1.39 -19.96 -22.12
C LEU A 502 -0.54 -20.42 -20.94
N ASN A 503 -0.18 -21.71 -20.84
CA ASN A 503 0.46 -22.30 -19.67
C ASN A 503 1.47 -23.40 -20.05
N SER A 504 2.41 -23.08 -20.94
CA SER A 504 3.39 -23.98 -21.60
C SER A 504 3.88 -25.19 -20.80
N ASP A 505 4.15 -25.00 -19.52
CA ASP A 505 4.93 -25.92 -18.69
C ASP A 505 4.13 -26.61 -17.58
N PHE A 506 3.00 -26.04 -17.16
CA PHE A 506 2.11 -26.61 -16.14
C PHE A 506 0.74 -27.04 -16.69
N TYR A 507 0.46 -26.81 -17.99
CA TYR A 507 -0.85 -27.10 -18.60
C TYR A 507 -1.35 -28.52 -18.38
N ASN A 508 -0.47 -29.53 -18.36
CA ASN A 508 -0.86 -30.93 -18.23
C ASN A 508 -0.69 -31.52 -16.83
N TRP A 509 -0.57 -30.68 -15.81
CA TRP A 509 -0.41 -31.08 -14.41
C TRP A 509 -1.74 -31.33 -13.71
N ASN A 510 -1.74 -32.11 -12.63
CA ASN A 510 -2.86 -32.10 -11.69
C ASN A 510 -2.91 -30.72 -11.04
N LYS A 511 -4.05 -30.04 -11.06
CA LYS A 511 -4.20 -28.71 -10.47
C LYS A 511 -5.31 -28.72 -9.44
N VAL A 512 -5.03 -28.12 -8.30
CA VAL A 512 -5.95 -27.97 -7.17
C VAL A 512 -6.11 -26.50 -6.86
N ALA A 513 -7.33 -26.09 -6.48
CA ALA A 513 -7.57 -24.77 -5.87
C ALA A 513 -8.37 -24.94 -4.57
N ILE A 514 -7.71 -24.80 -3.41
CA ILE A 514 -8.34 -24.90 -2.09
C ILE A 514 -9.00 -23.56 -1.74
N ARG A 515 -10.24 -23.62 -1.27
CA ARG A 515 -11.10 -22.44 -1.08
C ARG A 515 -10.98 -21.85 0.33
N TYR A 516 -10.93 -20.52 0.39
CA TYR A 516 -10.65 -19.76 1.61
C TYR A 516 -11.93 -19.59 2.44
N CYS A 517 -11.96 -20.09 3.68
CA CYS A 517 -13.13 -19.89 4.56
C CYS A 517 -12.85 -19.80 6.07
N ASP A 518 -11.59 -19.65 6.46
CA ASP A 518 -11.18 -19.56 7.88
C ASP A 518 -11.04 -18.11 8.36
N GLY A 519 -10.70 -17.17 7.48
CA GLY A 519 -10.42 -15.77 7.86
C GLY A 519 -9.01 -15.52 8.42
N ALA A 520 -8.13 -16.52 8.40
CA ALA A 520 -6.79 -16.47 9.00
C ALA A 520 -5.64 -16.95 8.08
N SER A 521 -5.82 -17.09 6.76
CA SER A 521 -4.77 -17.70 5.89
C SER A 521 -4.51 -19.16 6.21
N PHE A 522 -5.58 -19.94 6.38
CA PHE A 522 -5.56 -21.35 6.72
C PHE A 522 -4.69 -21.65 7.95
N SER A 523 -4.76 -20.82 9.00
CA SER A 523 -3.80 -20.89 10.12
C SER A 523 -4.37 -21.01 11.53
N GLY A 524 -5.62 -20.60 11.76
CA GLY A 524 -6.22 -20.59 13.09
C GLY A 524 -6.47 -21.97 13.67
N ASP A 525 -6.39 -22.10 15.00
CA ASP A 525 -7.13 -23.11 15.75
C ASP A 525 -7.69 -22.57 17.08
N ALA A 526 -8.84 -21.91 17.00
CA ALA A 526 -9.63 -21.42 18.14
C ALA A 526 -11.15 -21.47 17.87
N GLU A 527 -11.92 -21.16 18.90
CA GLU A 527 -13.34 -20.85 18.83
C GLU A 527 -13.66 -19.65 19.72
N ALA A 528 -14.69 -18.89 19.35
CA ALA A 528 -15.25 -17.84 20.20
C ALA A 528 -16.78 -17.79 20.09
N GLN A 529 -17.42 -17.19 21.09
CA GLN A 529 -18.84 -16.88 21.04
C GLN A 529 -19.08 -15.59 20.24
N ASP A 530 -20.03 -15.64 19.31
CA ASP A 530 -20.50 -14.49 18.55
C ASP A 530 -21.66 -13.77 19.28
N LYS A 531 -22.00 -12.55 18.85
CA LYS A 531 -23.04 -11.70 19.45
C LYS A 531 -24.45 -12.30 19.34
N ASP A 532 -24.66 -13.28 18.48
CA ASP A 532 -25.91 -14.04 18.32
C ASP A 532 -25.96 -15.34 19.15
N GLY A 533 -24.90 -15.67 19.90
CA GLY A 533 -24.78 -16.90 20.68
C GLY A 533 -24.38 -18.14 19.86
N SER A 534 -24.03 -17.98 18.58
CA SER A 534 -23.39 -19.05 17.81
C SER A 534 -21.88 -19.10 18.07
N THR A 535 -21.25 -20.23 17.78
CA THR A 535 -19.79 -20.34 17.78
C THR A 535 -19.22 -19.83 16.46
N LEU A 536 -18.17 -19.02 16.52
CA LEU A 536 -17.25 -18.74 15.40
C LEU A 536 -16.11 -19.75 15.45
N HIS A 537 -15.92 -20.50 14.36
CA HIS A 537 -14.94 -21.58 14.28
C HIS A 537 -13.69 -21.14 13.50
N PHE A 538 -12.63 -20.79 14.23
CA PHE A 538 -11.37 -20.33 13.66
C PHE A 538 -10.42 -21.51 13.40
N ARG A 539 -10.73 -22.35 12.40
CA ARG A 539 -10.10 -23.69 12.21
C ARG A 539 -9.20 -23.80 10.97
N GLY A 540 -8.56 -22.70 10.57
CA GLY A 540 -7.73 -22.62 9.37
C GLY A 540 -6.66 -23.70 9.25
N LEU A 541 -5.91 -23.97 10.33
CA LEU A 541 -4.87 -25.01 10.32
C LEU A 541 -5.49 -26.39 10.04
N ARG A 542 -6.58 -26.73 10.72
CA ARG A 542 -7.27 -28.01 10.52
C ARG A 542 -7.83 -28.14 9.09
N ILE A 543 -8.27 -27.04 8.47
CA ILE A 543 -8.68 -27.04 7.05
C ILE A 543 -7.48 -27.39 6.16
N TRP A 544 -6.32 -26.76 6.37
CA TRP A 544 -5.10 -27.08 5.61
C TRP A 544 -4.73 -28.57 5.75
N GLU A 545 -4.54 -29.05 6.99
CA GLU A 545 -4.14 -30.43 7.26
C GLU A 545 -5.11 -31.44 6.65
N ALA A 546 -6.41 -31.24 6.89
CA ALA A 546 -7.42 -32.21 6.48
C ALA A 546 -7.61 -32.27 4.96
N VAL A 547 -7.46 -31.16 4.23
CA VAL A 547 -7.50 -31.16 2.76
C VAL A 547 -6.19 -31.72 2.18
N VAL A 548 -5.03 -31.38 2.73
CA VAL A 548 -3.74 -31.90 2.22
C VAL A 548 -3.59 -33.40 2.46
N ASP A 549 -4.02 -33.92 3.61
CA ASP A 549 -4.18 -35.37 3.84
C ASP A 549 -5.01 -36.04 2.74
N GLU A 550 -6.12 -35.41 2.33
CA GLU A 550 -7.00 -35.96 1.31
C GLU A 550 -6.33 -35.94 -0.08
N LEU A 551 -5.61 -34.86 -0.42
CA LEU A 551 -4.85 -34.76 -1.67
C LEU A 551 -3.71 -35.79 -1.72
N MET A 552 -3.02 -36.01 -0.60
CA MET A 552 -2.02 -37.07 -0.43
C MET A 552 -2.63 -38.44 -0.75
N GLY A 553 -3.80 -38.75 -0.19
CA GLY A 553 -4.58 -39.95 -0.52
C GLY A 553 -5.07 -40.02 -1.97
N LYS A 554 -5.27 -38.88 -2.64
CA LYS A 554 -5.66 -38.79 -4.07
C LYS A 554 -4.49 -38.80 -5.06
N GLY A 555 -3.29 -39.13 -4.60
CA GLY A 555 -2.11 -39.39 -5.43
C GLY A 555 -1.01 -38.33 -5.35
N LEU A 556 -1.20 -37.24 -4.59
CA LEU A 556 -0.15 -36.26 -4.32
C LEU A 556 1.03 -36.92 -3.58
N ALA A 557 0.77 -37.91 -2.72
CA ALA A 557 1.81 -38.71 -2.05
C ALA A 557 2.75 -39.47 -3.00
N THR A 558 2.34 -39.63 -4.26
CA THR A 558 3.10 -40.28 -5.34
C THR A 558 3.50 -39.31 -6.46
N ALA A 559 3.48 -38.01 -6.17
CA ALA A 559 3.93 -36.99 -7.10
C ALA A 559 5.43 -37.15 -7.40
N LYS A 560 5.82 -36.95 -8.67
CA LYS A 560 7.22 -36.81 -9.08
C LYS A 560 7.69 -35.37 -8.96
N GLN A 561 6.75 -34.43 -9.07
CA GLN A 561 6.96 -32.99 -8.96
C GLN A 561 5.70 -32.36 -8.33
N ALA A 562 5.86 -31.36 -7.47
CA ALA A 562 4.76 -30.65 -6.82
C ALA A 562 5.07 -29.14 -6.65
N ILE A 563 4.07 -28.28 -6.79
CA ILE A 563 4.19 -26.85 -6.49
C ILE A 563 3.01 -26.36 -5.62
N LEU A 564 3.30 -25.74 -4.47
CA LEU A 564 2.30 -25.07 -3.62
C LEU A 564 2.28 -23.58 -3.93
N SER A 565 1.17 -23.10 -4.48
CA SER A 565 0.93 -21.70 -4.84
C SER A 565 -0.30 -21.15 -4.11
N GLY A 566 -0.60 -19.88 -4.32
CA GLY A 566 -1.79 -19.22 -3.81
C GLY A 566 -1.69 -17.72 -3.98
N CYS A 567 -2.82 -17.02 -4.14
CA CYS A 567 -2.83 -15.56 -4.21
C CYS A 567 -3.15 -14.93 -2.85
N SER A 568 -2.55 -13.77 -2.53
CA SER A 568 -3.03 -12.89 -1.48
C SER A 568 -2.99 -13.59 -0.12
N ALA A 569 -4.05 -13.53 0.69
CA ALA A 569 -4.14 -14.31 1.93
C ALA A 569 -3.90 -15.83 1.73
N GLY A 570 -4.14 -16.38 0.52
CA GLY A 570 -3.76 -17.74 0.14
C GLY A 570 -2.27 -17.87 -0.21
N GLY A 571 -1.63 -16.83 -0.76
CA GLY A 571 -0.18 -16.76 -0.93
C GLY A 571 0.57 -16.65 0.41
N LEU A 572 0.01 -15.94 1.39
CA LEU A 572 0.49 -15.98 2.77
C LEU A 572 0.37 -17.41 3.35
N ALA A 573 -0.75 -18.09 3.10
CA ALA A 573 -0.92 -19.48 3.49
C ALA A 573 0.07 -20.42 2.79
N ALA A 574 0.41 -20.14 1.51
CA ALA A 574 1.41 -20.89 0.77
C ALA A 574 2.82 -20.71 1.36
N LEU A 575 3.13 -19.55 1.97
CA LEU A 575 4.33 -19.35 2.78
C LEU A 575 4.26 -20.11 4.11
N LEU A 576 3.22 -19.86 4.92
CA LEU A 576 2.99 -20.49 6.24
C LEU A 576 3.19 -22.00 6.19
N HIS A 577 2.61 -22.63 5.16
CA HIS A 577 2.59 -24.09 5.01
C HIS A 577 3.66 -24.66 4.06
N CYS A 578 4.54 -23.85 3.48
CA CYS A 578 5.50 -24.34 2.47
C CYS A 578 6.41 -25.47 3.00
N ASN A 579 6.90 -25.34 4.24
CA ASN A 579 7.69 -26.39 4.88
C ASN A 579 6.88 -27.65 5.16
N ASP A 580 5.65 -27.48 5.66
CA ASP A 580 4.75 -28.59 6.00
C ASP A 580 4.41 -29.40 4.75
N PHE A 581 4.05 -28.71 3.67
CA PHE A 581 3.83 -29.28 2.33
C PHE A 581 5.07 -30.00 1.82
N HIS A 582 6.22 -29.34 1.75
CA HIS A 582 7.47 -29.97 1.25
C HIS A 582 7.86 -31.22 2.07
N ALA A 583 7.66 -31.19 3.39
CA ALA A 583 7.92 -32.33 4.27
C ALA A 583 6.95 -33.51 4.09
N ARG A 584 5.86 -33.37 3.32
CA ARG A 584 5.00 -34.50 2.92
C ARG A 584 5.66 -35.42 1.89
N PHE A 585 6.72 -34.99 1.19
CA PHE A 585 7.30 -35.72 0.06
C PHE A 585 8.70 -36.31 0.36
N PRO A 586 9.09 -37.42 -0.30
CA PRO A 586 10.48 -37.86 -0.37
C PRO A 586 11.41 -36.81 -1.01
N LYS A 587 12.70 -36.81 -0.67
CA LYS A 587 13.68 -35.81 -1.14
C LYS A 587 13.95 -35.85 -2.64
N GLU A 588 13.59 -36.94 -3.28
CA GLU A 588 13.70 -37.19 -4.71
C GLU A 588 12.57 -36.50 -5.51
N VAL A 589 11.50 -36.06 -4.83
CA VAL A 589 10.39 -35.31 -5.41
C VAL A 589 10.74 -33.83 -5.45
N SER A 590 10.65 -33.23 -6.63
CA SER A 590 10.79 -31.78 -6.77
C SER A 590 9.53 -31.11 -6.24
N ALA A 591 9.44 -30.88 -4.92
CA ALA A 591 8.34 -30.18 -4.26
C ALA A 591 8.76 -28.74 -3.93
N LYS A 592 8.18 -27.74 -4.60
CA LYS A 592 8.53 -26.32 -4.46
C LYS A 592 7.30 -25.46 -4.09
N CYS A 593 7.49 -24.17 -3.82
CA CYS A 593 6.40 -23.23 -3.51
C CYS A 593 6.42 -21.98 -4.41
N LEU A 594 5.27 -21.34 -4.60
CA LEU A 594 5.01 -20.17 -5.44
C LEU A 594 3.93 -19.27 -4.81
N PRO A 595 4.19 -18.60 -3.68
CA PRO A 595 3.32 -17.53 -3.21
C PRO A 595 3.24 -16.42 -4.25
N ASP A 596 2.01 -16.01 -4.57
CA ASP A 596 1.65 -14.92 -5.47
C ASP A 596 0.93 -13.84 -4.67
N ALA A 597 1.35 -12.58 -4.76
CA ALA A 597 0.71 -11.46 -4.05
C ALA A 597 0.55 -11.66 -2.52
N GLY A 598 1.28 -12.62 -1.95
CA GLY A 598 1.07 -13.18 -0.62
C GLY A 598 2.09 -12.74 0.41
N PHE A 599 3.10 -11.99 -0.04
CA PHE A 599 4.16 -11.48 0.81
C PHE A 599 3.74 -10.10 1.35
N PHE A 600 2.75 -10.11 2.25
CA PHE A 600 2.33 -8.94 3.01
C PHE A 600 3.45 -8.46 3.92
N LEU A 601 3.63 -7.14 3.93
CA LEU A 601 4.83 -6.54 4.45
C LEU A 601 4.66 -6.06 5.88
N ASP A 602 5.76 -6.05 6.65
CA ASP A 602 5.82 -5.44 7.98
C ASP A 602 5.84 -3.89 7.83
N VAL A 603 4.90 -3.29 7.07
CA VAL A 603 4.91 -1.87 6.62
C VAL A 603 3.76 -0.93 7.06
N GLU A 604 4.17 0.27 7.43
CA GLU A 604 3.41 1.47 7.85
C GLU A 604 2.69 1.81 6.55
N ASP A 605 1.37 1.82 6.57
CA ASP A 605 0.63 2.50 5.51
C ASP A 605 0.93 4.01 5.54
N LEU A 606 0.11 4.87 4.92
CA LEU A 606 0.33 6.32 5.09
C LEU A 606 -0.23 6.90 6.38
N SER A 607 -1.14 6.21 7.07
CA SER A 607 -1.38 6.41 8.49
C SER A 607 -0.18 5.95 9.33
N GLY A 608 0.62 5.07 8.74
CA GLY A 608 1.89 4.58 9.22
C GLY A 608 1.79 3.44 10.20
N GLU A 609 0.77 2.61 10.07
CA GLU A 609 0.38 1.81 11.20
C GLU A 609 0.77 0.33 10.94
N ARG A 610 1.25 -0.40 11.98
CA ARG A 610 0.96 -1.82 12.30
C ARG A 610 -0.45 -2.24 11.91
N HIS A 611 -1.33 -1.46 11.25
CA HIS A 611 -2.52 -1.88 10.53
C HIS A 611 -2.47 -3.32 9.98
N MET A 612 -1.44 -3.71 9.23
CA MET A 612 -1.33 -5.09 8.73
C MET A 612 -1.20 -6.13 9.85
N TRP A 613 -0.62 -5.76 11.00
CA TRP A 613 -0.60 -6.45 12.29
C TRP A 613 -1.74 -6.04 13.25
N SER A 614 -2.50 -4.97 13.07
CA SER A 614 -3.77 -4.76 13.79
C SER A 614 -4.78 -5.76 13.25
N VAL A 615 -4.68 -6.04 11.94
CA VAL A 615 -5.24 -7.21 11.27
C VAL A 615 -4.55 -8.48 11.78
N PHE A 616 -3.25 -8.71 11.55
CA PHE A 616 -2.63 -10.00 11.91
C PHE A 616 -2.65 -10.31 13.40
N ASN A 617 -2.39 -9.38 14.34
CA ASN A 617 -2.44 -9.61 15.80
C ASN A 617 -3.88 -9.89 16.25
N GLY A 618 -4.85 -9.16 15.71
CA GLY A 618 -6.26 -9.43 15.97
C GLY A 618 -6.61 -10.84 15.50
N THR A 619 -6.21 -11.22 14.28
CA THR A 619 -6.34 -12.58 13.73
C THR A 619 -5.59 -13.61 14.59
N VAL A 620 -4.28 -13.50 14.73
CA VAL A 620 -3.33 -14.37 15.44
C VAL A 620 -3.79 -14.70 16.87
N HIS A 621 -4.26 -13.70 17.62
CA HIS A 621 -4.67 -13.90 19.02
C HIS A 621 -6.15 -14.27 19.18
N LEU A 622 -7.06 -13.79 18.31
CA LEU A 622 -8.46 -14.22 18.33
C LEU A 622 -8.63 -15.66 17.81
N GLN A 623 -7.89 -15.99 16.76
CA GLN A 623 -7.97 -17.24 16.00
C GLN A 623 -6.89 -18.25 16.43
N ASN A 624 -6.05 -17.90 17.41
CA ASN A 624 -4.94 -18.72 17.93
C ASN A 624 -4.12 -19.40 16.82
N VAL A 625 -3.52 -18.61 15.92
CA VAL A 625 -2.77 -19.16 14.78
C VAL A 625 -1.40 -19.74 15.18
N ARG A 626 -1.13 -19.90 16.48
CA ARG A 626 0.21 -20.15 17.03
C ARG A 626 0.86 -21.43 16.53
N GLU A 627 0.10 -22.46 16.20
CA GLU A 627 0.68 -23.78 15.85
C GLU A 627 1.32 -23.83 14.46
N VAL A 628 0.92 -23.00 13.49
CA VAL A 628 1.58 -22.93 12.16
C VAL A 628 2.88 -22.15 12.18
N LEU A 629 3.22 -21.51 13.30
CA LEU A 629 4.33 -20.57 13.38
C LEU A 629 5.61 -21.27 13.79
N SER A 630 6.73 -20.79 13.23
CA SER A 630 8.06 -21.30 13.57
C SER A 630 8.30 -21.24 15.08
N LYS A 631 8.49 -22.41 15.70
CA LYS A 631 8.71 -22.55 17.15
C LYS A 631 10.02 -21.87 17.59
N ASP A 632 11.00 -21.81 16.68
CA ASP A 632 12.25 -21.05 16.85
C ASP A 632 12.06 -19.53 16.76
N CYS A 633 10.98 -19.07 16.14
CA CYS A 633 10.56 -17.66 16.18
C CYS A 633 9.75 -17.41 17.47
N LEU A 634 8.74 -18.23 17.78
CA LEU A 634 7.86 -18.09 18.96
C LEU A 634 8.58 -18.12 20.31
N THR A 635 9.79 -18.69 20.37
CA THR A 635 10.65 -18.68 21.58
C THR A 635 11.38 -17.35 21.80
N LYS A 636 11.34 -16.43 20.83
CA LYS A 636 12.16 -15.20 20.76
C LYS A 636 11.36 -13.94 20.37
N LYS A 637 10.20 -14.12 19.74
CA LYS A 637 9.38 -13.11 19.06
C LYS A 637 7.89 -13.34 19.34
N ASP A 638 7.07 -12.32 19.10
CA ASP A 638 5.61 -12.45 19.22
C ASP A 638 5.03 -13.37 18.13
N PRO A 639 3.95 -14.14 18.38
CA PRO A 639 3.25 -14.89 17.34
C PRO A 639 2.91 -14.07 16.10
N THR A 640 2.51 -12.80 16.28
CA THR A 640 2.15 -11.96 15.14
C THR A 640 3.38 -11.65 14.28
N GLU A 641 4.54 -11.48 14.91
CA GLU A 641 5.85 -11.31 14.27
C GLU A 641 6.20 -12.53 13.42
N CYS A 642 6.02 -13.72 13.99
CA CYS A 642 6.26 -14.97 13.30
C CYS A 642 5.26 -15.26 12.17
N PHE A 643 4.10 -14.59 12.16
CA PHE A 643 3.07 -14.71 11.12
C PHE A 643 3.33 -13.78 9.91
N PHE A 644 4.31 -12.86 9.97
CA PHE A 644 4.69 -12.07 8.80
C PHE A 644 5.61 -12.84 7.84
N PRO A 645 5.34 -12.78 6.51
CA PRO A 645 6.18 -13.31 5.44
C PRO A 645 7.69 -13.15 5.66
N ALA A 646 8.12 -11.95 6.05
CA ALA A 646 9.51 -11.63 6.37
C ALA A 646 10.16 -12.62 7.36
N GLU A 647 9.50 -12.96 8.47
CA GLU A 647 9.99 -13.94 9.44
C GLU A 647 9.68 -15.38 9.02
N LEU A 648 8.53 -15.62 8.37
CA LEU A 648 8.17 -16.94 7.84
C LEU A 648 9.27 -17.47 6.91
N VAL A 649 9.70 -16.69 5.91
CA VAL A 649 10.73 -17.13 4.96
C VAL A 649 12.10 -17.40 5.59
N LYS A 650 12.41 -16.87 6.77
CA LYS A 650 13.62 -17.22 7.52
C LYS A 650 13.57 -18.67 8.00
N SER A 651 12.38 -19.18 8.28
CA SER A 651 12.13 -20.57 8.69
C SER A 651 11.86 -21.53 7.52
N ILE A 652 11.39 -21.04 6.37
CA ILE A 652 11.12 -21.91 5.21
C ILE A 652 12.44 -22.41 4.60
N THR A 653 12.62 -23.72 4.61
CA THR A 653 13.75 -24.43 3.98
C THR A 653 13.43 -24.96 2.60
N ALA A 654 12.14 -25.20 2.32
CA ALA A 654 11.65 -25.69 1.04
C ALA A 654 11.95 -24.72 -0.14
N PRO A 655 12.26 -25.21 -1.36
CA PRO A 655 12.50 -24.35 -2.53
C PRO A 655 11.27 -23.50 -2.86
N THR A 656 11.42 -22.18 -2.96
CA THR A 656 10.30 -21.27 -3.18
C THR A 656 10.66 -20.18 -4.19
N LEU A 657 9.77 -19.90 -5.16
CA LEU A 657 9.83 -18.69 -5.97
C LEU A 657 8.80 -17.72 -5.42
N ILE A 658 9.23 -16.53 -5.01
CA ILE A 658 8.27 -15.49 -4.63
C ILE A 658 7.90 -14.72 -5.89
N LEU A 659 6.61 -14.74 -6.22
CA LEU A 659 6.01 -13.93 -7.27
C LEU A 659 5.18 -12.85 -6.57
N ASN A 660 5.39 -11.59 -6.93
CA ASN A 660 4.59 -10.51 -6.38
C ASN A 660 4.80 -9.28 -7.22
N SER A 661 3.76 -8.46 -7.35
CA SER A 661 4.01 -7.07 -7.67
C SER A 661 4.71 -6.42 -6.49
N ALA A 662 5.79 -5.71 -6.76
CA ALA A 662 6.43 -4.83 -5.79
C ALA A 662 5.53 -3.61 -5.41
N TYR A 663 4.39 -3.48 -6.10
CA TYR A 663 3.41 -2.39 -6.06
C TYR A 663 2.00 -2.96 -5.83
N ASP A 664 1.93 -4.03 -5.03
CA ASP A 664 0.75 -4.88 -4.86
C ASP A 664 -0.55 -4.08 -4.70
N SER A 665 -1.43 -4.10 -5.70
CA SER A 665 -2.51 -3.11 -5.76
C SER A 665 -3.53 -3.21 -4.63
N TRP A 666 -3.58 -4.32 -3.88
CA TRP A 666 -4.48 -4.50 -2.73
C TRP A 666 -3.85 -4.02 -1.41
N GLN A 667 -2.55 -4.26 -1.23
CA GLN A 667 -1.75 -3.56 -0.20
C GLN A 667 -1.74 -2.03 -0.42
N MET A 668 -2.23 -1.59 -1.60
CA MET A 668 -2.26 -0.21 -2.08
C MET A 668 -3.67 0.33 -2.44
N ASP A 669 -4.78 -0.31 -2.04
CA ASP A 669 -6.13 0.08 -2.49
C ASP A 669 -6.80 1.12 -1.56
N PRO A 670 -7.27 2.28 -2.07
CA PRO A 670 -7.99 3.27 -1.27
C PRO A 670 -9.38 2.87 -0.75
N PHE A 671 -10.00 1.80 -1.26
CA PHE A 671 -11.40 1.44 -0.99
C PHE A 671 -11.55 0.08 -0.27
N LEU A 672 -10.85 -0.12 0.84
CA LEU A 672 -11.16 -1.20 1.81
C LEU A 672 -12.44 -0.91 2.64
N ASP A 673 -13.51 -0.59 1.91
CA ASP A 673 -14.88 -0.35 2.36
C ASP A 673 -15.73 -1.60 2.08
N SER A 674 -15.84 -2.48 3.07
CA SER A 674 -16.80 -3.61 3.05
C SER A 674 -17.19 -4.16 4.42
N HIS A 675 -16.43 -3.85 5.48
CA HIS A 675 -16.61 -4.44 6.81
C HIS A 675 -16.79 -3.39 7.93
N GLY A 676 -17.67 -2.40 7.71
CA GLY A 676 -18.17 -1.49 8.75
C GLY A 676 -17.38 -0.17 8.86
N PRO A 677 -18.02 0.88 9.42
CA PRO A 677 -17.86 2.25 8.93
C PRO A 677 -16.49 2.90 9.23
N VAL A 678 -15.62 3.19 8.26
CA VAL A 678 -15.35 2.64 6.91
C VAL A 678 -14.03 3.27 6.44
N ALA A 679 -13.27 2.62 5.55
CA ALA A 679 -12.02 3.16 5.06
C ALA A 679 -12.19 4.49 4.29
N LYS A 680 -11.37 5.48 4.64
CA LYS A 680 -10.94 6.55 3.73
C LYS A 680 -9.42 6.50 3.62
N LEU A 681 -8.93 5.43 3.00
CA LEU A 681 -7.60 5.46 2.43
C LEU A 681 -7.68 6.39 1.21
N THR A 682 -6.60 7.06 0.87
CA THR A 682 -6.50 7.77 -0.40
C THR A 682 -5.11 7.54 -0.89
N PHE A 683 -5.02 6.67 -1.90
CA PHE A 683 -3.74 6.35 -2.47
C PHE A 683 -3.35 7.50 -3.45
N GLY A 684 -2.16 8.17 -3.51
CA GLY A 684 0.62 7.96 -3.11
C GLY A 684 1.58 6.82 -3.54
N ILE A 685 2.18 6.91 -4.73
CA ILE A 685 3.36 6.18 -5.15
C ILE A 685 4.58 6.66 -4.33
N ALA A 686 4.32 7.00 -3.05
CA ALA A 686 5.13 6.99 -1.84
C ALA A 686 4.99 5.69 -1.04
N VAL A 687 3.99 4.87 -1.36
CA VAL A 687 3.79 3.50 -0.89
C VAL A 687 4.52 2.56 -1.88
N PRO A 688 3.98 2.17 -3.07
CA PRO A 688 4.75 1.65 -4.21
C PRO A 688 6.23 1.26 -4.10
N HIS A 689 7.14 2.21 -4.31
CA HIS A 689 8.58 2.02 -4.24
C HIS A 689 9.15 1.57 -2.90
N LYS A 690 8.33 1.50 -1.84
CA LYS A 690 8.78 1.05 -0.53
C LYS A 690 7.94 0.01 0.16
N SER A 691 6.93 -0.46 -0.56
CA SER A 691 6.66 -1.87 -0.71
C SER A 691 7.80 -2.47 -1.51
N LYS A 692 8.09 -1.99 -2.74
CA LYS A 692 9.24 -2.46 -3.52
C LYS A 692 10.58 -2.36 -2.79
N ASN A 693 10.76 -1.33 -1.96
CA ASN A 693 11.67 -1.40 -0.84
C ASN A 693 11.22 -2.57 0.09
N LYS A 694 10.57 -2.45 1.26
CA LYS A 694 10.42 -3.55 2.27
C LYS A 694 10.36 -4.99 1.72
N PHE A 695 9.50 -5.22 0.74
CA PHE A 695 9.44 -6.44 -0.07
C PHE A 695 10.80 -7.01 -0.45
N VAL A 696 11.63 -6.26 -1.18
CA VAL A 696 12.83 -6.80 -1.80
C VAL A 696 13.96 -7.04 -0.78
N ASP A 697 14.05 -6.34 0.36
CA ASP A 697 14.93 -6.79 1.47
C ASP A 697 14.36 -8.02 2.19
N ASP A 698 13.06 -8.03 2.51
CA ASP A 698 12.40 -9.18 3.15
C ASP A 698 12.41 -10.43 2.25
N VAL A 699 12.64 -10.30 0.94
CA VAL A 699 12.95 -11.41 0.02
C VAL A 699 14.43 -11.51 -0.41
N GLU A 700 15.31 -10.54 -0.13
CA GLU A 700 16.76 -10.72 -0.33
C GLU A 700 17.36 -11.65 0.72
N ILE A 701 16.74 -11.77 1.91
CA ILE A 701 17.07 -12.85 2.87
C ILE A 701 16.84 -14.26 2.30
N VAL A 702 16.17 -14.38 1.15
CA VAL A 702 16.06 -15.63 0.39
C VAL A 702 16.71 -15.59 -1.00
N LYS A 703 17.32 -14.47 -1.41
CA LYS A 703 18.05 -14.35 -2.68
C LYS A 703 19.32 -15.20 -2.71
N ASP A 704 20.04 -15.31 -1.58
CA ASP A 704 21.20 -16.21 -1.46
C ASP A 704 20.82 -17.69 -1.31
N LYS A 705 19.53 -18.01 -1.11
CA LYS A 705 19.08 -19.42 -1.14
C LYS A 705 19.17 -19.93 -2.58
N LYS A 706 20.00 -20.94 -2.78
CA LYS A 706 20.35 -21.46 -4.12
C LYS A 706 19.11 -21.86 -4.93
N ASP A 707 18.23 -22.65 -4.33
CA ASP A 707 17.12 -23.31 -5.03
C ASP A 707 15.81 -22.48 -4.97
N TRP A 708 15.90 -21.22 -4.52
CA TRP A 708 14.79 -20.26 -4.50
C TRP A 708 14.81 -19.37 -5.74
N GLY A 709 13.65 -18.83 -6.09
CA GLY A 709 13.47 -17.88 -7.18
C GLY A 709 12.83 -16.57 -6.70
N LEU A 710 12.90 -15.55 -7.54
CA LEU A 710 12.16 -14.31 -7.40
C LEU A 710 11.68 -13.90 -8.80
N PHE A 711 10.40 -13.52 -8.91
CA PHE A 711 9.87 -12.79 -10.06
C PHE A 711 9.05 -11.63 -9.51
N ILE A 712 9.73 -10.52 -9.25
CA ILE A 712 9.14 -9.36 -8.58
C ILE A 712 8.93 -8.28 -9.63
N ASP A 713 7.77 -8.33 -10.28
CA ASP A 713 7.39 -7.37 -11.31
C ASP A 713 7.06 -6.00 -10.71
N SER A 714 6.92 -5.01 -11.57
CA SER A 714 6.66 -3.63 -11.16
C SER A 714 5.34 -3.04 -11.62
N CYS A 715 4.38 -3.84 -12.08
CA CYS A 715 3.05 -3.37 -12.48
C CYS A 715 2.13 -3.19 -11.27
N PHE A 716 1.24 -2.20 -11.29
CA PHE A 716 0.29 -1.98 -10.19
C PHE A 716 -0.86 -2.99 -10.25
N THR A 717 -0.67 -4.16 -9.63
CA THR A 717 -1.59 -5.31 -9.73
C THR A 717 -1.57 -6.18 -8.46
N HIS A 718 -2.59 -7.01 -8.27
CA HIS A 718 -2.74 -7.96 -7.16
C HIS A 718 -3.35 -9.26 -7.70
N CYS A 719 -2.75 -10.40 -7.35
CA CYS A 719 -2.83 -11.68 -8.07
C CYS A 719 -2.32 -11.61 -9.51
N GLN A 720 -1.40 -12.51 -9.87
CA GLN A 720 -0.85 -12.60 -11.23
C GLN A 720 -0.96 -13.99 -11.84
N THR A 721 -0.76 -15.03 -11.05
CA THR A 721 -0.89 -16.43 -11.48
C THR A 721 -2.28 -16.87 -11.93
N PRO A 722 -3.44 -16.39 -11.39
CA PRO A 722 -4.73 -16.94 -11.76
C PRO A 722 -5.35 -16.28 -13.00
N PHE A 723 -4.72 -15.23 -13.57
CA PHE A 723 -5.28 -14.47 -14.70
C PHE A 723 -4.42 -14.60 -15.96
N ASN A 724 -5.05 -14.95 -17.09
CA ASN A 724 -4.37 -15.08 -18.38
C ASN A 724 -3.64 -13.79 -18.80
N ILE A 725 -4.17 -12.62 -18.44
CA ILE A 725 -3.62 -11.32 -18.83
C ILE A 725 -2.23 -11.09 -18.22
N SER A 726 -2.08 -11.28 -16.91
CA SER A 726 -0.82 -11.14 -16.18
C SER A 726 0.10 -12.34 -16.34
N TRP A 727 -0.44 -13.54 -16.53
CA TRP A 727 0.35 -14.78 -16.59
C TRP A 727 1.18 -14.92 -17.87
N SER A 728 0.56 -14.79 -19.05
CA SER A 728 1.21 -15.17 -20.33
C SER A 728 0.77 -14.37 -21.56
N SER A 729 -0.12 -13.39 -21.41
CA SER A 729 -0.56 -12.56 -22.55
C SER A 729 0.51 -11.53 -22.97
N GLN A 730 0.28 -10.83 -24.09
CA GLN A 730 1.10 -9.68 -24.52
C GLN A 730 1.07 -8.49 -23.55
N ALA A 731 0.18 -8.50 -22.54
CA ALA A 731 0.12 -7.53 -21.44
C ALA A 731 0.41 -8.17 -20.06
N SER A 732 1.11 -9.31 -20.07
CA SER A 732 1.82 -9.88 -18.91
C SER A 732 3.01 -8.98 -18.55
N PRO A 733 3.36 -8.79 -17.28
CA PRO A 733 4.62 -8.14 -16.91
C PRO A 733 5.81 -8.94 -17.47
N VAL A 734 6.59 -8.31 -18.36
CA VAL A 734 7.76 -8.94 -18.98
C VAL A 734 9.01 -8.45 -18.29
N LEU A 735 9.78 -9.36 -17.70
CA LEU A 735 11.08 -9.08 -17.07
C LEU A 735 12.18 -9.64 -17.97
N GLY A 736 13.13 -8.79 -18.35
CA GLY A 736 14.18 -9.10 -19.32
C GLY A 736 13.62 -9.40 -20.71
N SER A 737 13.23 -10.65 -20.96
CA SER A 737 12.56 -11.10 -22.18
C SER A 737 11.54 -12.22 -21.93
N LYS A 738 11.03 -12.36 -20.70
CA LYS A 738 10.13 -13.46 -20.29
C LYS A 738 8.89 -12.91 -19.58
N THR A 739 7.73 -13.46 -19.92
CA THR A 739 6.49 -13.35 -19.15
C THR A 739 6.61 -14.06 -17.80
N VAL A 740 5.65 -13.80 -16.90
CA VAL A 740 5.52 -14.51 -15.61
C VAL A 740 5.54 -16.04 -15.82
N ALA A 741 4.77 -16.54 -16.80
CA ALA A 741 4.66 -17.96 -17.10
C ALA A 741 6.01 -18.60 -17.49
N GLU A 742 6.73 -17.98 -18.42
CA GLU A 742 8.02 -18.47 -18.91
C GLU A 742 9.09 -18.48 -17.81
N ALA A 743 9.09 -17.47 -16.94
CA ALA A 743 10.04 -17.37 -15.84
C ALA A 743 9.75 -18.38 -14.72
N VAL A 744 8.49 -18.57 -14.33
CA VAL A 744 8.08 -19.59 -13.34
C VAL A 744 8.38 -20.99 -13.88
N GLY A 745 8.11 -21.26 -15.16
CA GLY A 745 8.50 -22.51 -15.82
C GLY A 745 10.01 -22.73 -15.82
N ASP A 746 10.80 -21.71 -16.20
CA ASP A 746 12.26 -21.80 -16.26
C ASP A 746 12.91 -22.03 -14.90
N TRP A 747 12.38 -21.43 -13.84
CA TRP A 747 12.81 -21.70 -12.46
C TRP A 747 12.45 -23.11 -12.03
N TYR A 748 11.18 -23.48 -12.23
CA TYR A 748 10.65 -24.71 -11.67
C TYR A 748 11.34 -25.94 -12.27
N PHE A 749 11.50 -25.94 -13.59
CA PHE A 749 12.16 -27.01 -14.35
C PHE A 749 13.68 -26.81 -14.50
N GLU A 750 14.26 -25.82 -13.80
CA GLU A 750 15.71 -25.55 -13.76
C GLU A 750 16.33 -25.33 -15.16
N ARG A 751 15.53 -24.80 -16.10
CA ARG A 751 15.97 -24.40 -17.45
C ARG A 751 16.80 -23.12 -17.41
N SER A 752 16.51 -22.24 -16.45
CA SER A 752 17.39 -21.15 -16.04
C SER A 752 17.90 -21.44 -14.63
N TYR A 753 19.23 -21.40 -14.44
CA TYR A 753 19.84 -21.61 -13.12
C TYR A 753 19.56 -20.49 -12.14
N GLU A 754 19.24 -19.31 -12.65
CA GLU A 754 18.75 -18.17 -11.88
C GLU A 754 17.48 -17.65 -12.55
N VAL A 755 16.42 -17.55 -11.76
CA VAL A 755 15.25 -16.70 -12.02
C VAL A 755 15.08 -15.94 -10.73
N LYS A 756 15.86 -14.87 -10.62
CA LYS A 756 15.86 -13.93 -9.48
C LYS A 756 15.64 -12.53 -10.04
N GLU A 757 14.63 -12.47 -10.89
CA GLU A 757 14.25 -11.31 -11.67
C GLU A 757 13.48 -10.36 -10.75
N ILE A 758 14.05 -9.19 -10.52
CA ILE A 758 13.39 -8.07 -9.85
C ILE A 758 13.39 -6.95 -10.87
N ASP A 759 12.20 -6.50 -11.24
CA ASP A 759 11.96 -5.54 -12.33
C ASP A 759 12.50 -4.14 -11.98
N CYS A 760 12.38 -3.16 -12.86
CA CYS A 760 12.82 -1.78 -12.65
C CYS A 760 11.78 -0.89 -11.90
N GLU A 761 12.14 0.36 -11.62
CA GLU A 761 11.34 1.39 -10.95
C GLU A 761 9.95 1.63 -11.63
N TYR A 762 8.79 1.42 -10.98
CA TYR A 762 7.49 1.78 -11.60
C TYR A 762 7.37 3.31 -11.83
N PRO A 763 6.85 3.78 -12.99
CA PRO A 763 6.33 3.01 -14.12
C PRO A 763 7.35 2.81 -15.26
N CYS A 764 8.31 1.88 -15.10
CA CYS A 764 9.23 1.51 -16.18
C CYS A 764 8.67 0.44 -17.13
N ASN A 765 7.90 -0.54 -16.63
CA ASN A 765 7.57 -1.73 -17.41
C ASN A 765 6.45 -1.41 -18.42
N PRO A 766 6.72 -1.47 -19.74
CA PRO A 766 5.77 -1.00 -20.75
C PRO A 766 4.64 -2.01 -21.03
N THR A 767 4.72 -3.24 -20.52
CA THR A 767 3.71 -4.29 -20.78
C THR A 767 2.59 -4.34 -19.73
N CYS A 768 2.65 -3.50 -18.68
CA CYS A 768 1.63 -3.47 -17.63
C CYS A 768 0.22 -3.20 -18.19
N SER A 769 -0.64 -4.21 -18.15
CA SER A 769 -2.06 -4.13 -18.52
C SER A 769 -2.87 -3.10 -17.73
N SER A 770 -2.43 -2.82 -16.49
CA SER A 770 -3.00 -1.83 -15.59
C SER A 770 -1.94 -0.78 -15.26
N GLN A 771 -2.29 0.48 -15.53
CA GLN A 771 -1.58 1.64 -15.01
C GLN A 771 -2.51 2.29 -13.97
N LEU A 772 -1.93 2.75 -12.87
CA LEU A 772 -2.64 3.47 -11.80
C LEU A 772 -3.55 4.58 -12.38
N PRO A 773 -4.75 4.81 -11.83
CA PRO A 773 -5.50 6.03 -12.07
C PRO A 773 -4.61 7.25 -11.82
N THR A 774 -4.58 8.13 -12.81
CA THR A 774 -3.56 9.16 -13.01
C THR A 774 -3.95 10.52 -12.44
#